data_AF-A0A2E7CN23-F1
#
_entry.id   AF-A0A2E7CN23-F1
#
_cell.length_a   1.000
_cell.length_b   1.000
_cell.length_c   1.000
_cell.angle_alpha   90.00
_cell.angle_beta   90.00
_cell.angle_gamma   90.00
#
_symmetry.space_group_name_H-M   'P 1'
#
loop_
_entity.id
_entity.type
_entity.pdbx_description
1 polymer ?
#
loop_
_entity_poly.entity_id
_entity_poly.type
_entity_poly.pdbx_seq_one_letter_code
_entity_poly.pdbx_strand_id
1 'polypeptide(L)'
;KICEKTGYERSDLDLDFELEADLGIDTVKQAELFAELKEELNIDEEPEALHNIEALVLWLKQKTQDTSDDDSPEINISEHKNTELRKPETINPLEKTSIENKTEDQTPPSIKTETSGNTPSEDSGVTPQHSVLTIPKPQWTPNREMLKQLSPELRIQTRKSRLRRKTKNSIVKPSLPAALPPSIVLRKPVLVEQPFLFRPEFPFKSFSVIGPRDQALEINSFLTQRGLTEDRSAPDLVIDLETDPIDSFSYAQQISSVKLWLSVIDQSNLQNPEEIIHSGGRAGLCKALGREWKELDNNEAQSKVLIFASTYSWEQKKNIIIEELFAADRQIEIFRIQENRYAVGLQKLARPLERQILRTRPIILLTGGTRGITAEIAKAFAERGPCYFLLLAQTPPRKEPLDEAAERAVLRAKLKAEGTFTPIKLEQELIPLRKADEARQTIEYLRNLGSKARFFQVDLSDDEAVTSLISQVLEHIGRIDIAIHGAGVEQSKRLSDKNLNDFLRVYAPKARGALALHKALPEDCFLVGMGSIAGRFGNSGQTDYSAANEAMAQLLLRRSNSLHVDWSGWADVGMAAQNNMSQILTTKGIELLPPRGTAHLLIDMILAERTGEIVVSGALGDLDVPAHHALFDRQLFTSEGVRLERMLSLQKDPWLEDHRIDGVAVLPGAIGLELMAAAALAAEPESKYYGAQIVTFHTPVKLYRDQQLLIWVEAKEIQEGLYHCELYSGRNLIGDKHKETLHFTAEILISEIESPNDLPFFLGADAVFKKEQIYQHYFHGPQFQVLNDIRQITKEALQATGHLPEFPVPLYSGPLLLEAAFQAAGFHYMSIFEKSVLPAGFSLADFIDYPDPQKPFELWVWEKNKHYDVDVRQGQEVLLKVRGIRFAEQGPIDPEKKISPSSGQWPSAHPYLIQSADTPDISLLQPSEISSRGTEKRRWEYHSARTAAKKALLKLGFKEAAALSIQKNEYGAPYIAPSVSLSLSHSNKKGWAAVLPQLQSGTCGNIGIDVETIEMRSQAFLKEWFTEQELFLMKSSLMDISSCSTALWSIKEAVSKALGLGGSVLKEIEITDLSPHDARVNLSGQALWFWSRLSNPQIHIKLNCEEEHTLAVAIILCDDISKSMFSFSQAAPTTLPA
;
A
#
# COMPACT_ATOMS: atom_id res chain seq x y z
N LYS A 1 23.15 -25.92 37.47
CA LYS A 1 23.14 -24.50 37.02
C LYS A 1 24.24 -24.13 36.03
N ILE A 2 25.51 -23.83 36.41
CA ILE A 2 26.55 -23.41 35.42
C ILE A 2 26.65 -24.37 34.23
N CYS A 3 26.80 -25.68 34.48
CA CYS A 3 26.87 -26.71 33.41
C CYS A 3 25.63 -26.75 32.49
N GLU A 4 24.47 -26.29 32.97
CA GLU A 4 23.22 -26.23 32.16
C GLU A 4 23.16 -24.94 31.33
N LYS A 5 23.59 -23.80 31.88
CA LYS A 5 23.67 -22.51 31.15
C LYS A 5 24.77 -22.50 30.08
N THR A 6 25.86 -23.24 30.27
CA THR A 6 27.00 -23.28 29.32
C THR A 6 27.08 -24.56 28.48
N GLY A 7 26.44 -25.66 28.91
CA GLY A 7 26.61 -26.98 28.30
C GLY A 7 27.97 -27.64 28.57
N TYR A 8 28.82 -27.08 29.45
CA TYR A 8 30.10 -27.66 29.80
C TYR A 8 29.97 -28.83 30.78
N GLU A 9 30.82 -29.84 30.64
CA GLU A 9 30.88 -30.92 31.64
C GLU A 9 31.40 -30.39 32.98
N ARG A 10 30.94 -30.99 34.09
CA ARG A 10 31.54 -30.74 35.41
C ARG A 10 33.03 -31.11 35.49
N SER A 11 33.53 -31.93 34.56
CA SER A 11 34.96 -32.26 34.44
C SER A 11 35.79 -31.19 33.70
N ASP A 12 35.12 -30.24 33.03
CA ASP A 12 35.72 -29.14 32.27
C ASP A 12 35.73 -27.79 33.03
N LEU A 13 35.15 -27.71 34.23
CA LEU A 13 35.14 -26.53 35.07
C LEU A 13 36.21 -26.62 36.17
N ASP A 14 36.96 -25.54 36.37
CA ASP A 14 37.77 -25.31 37.58
C ASP A 14 37.19 -24.12 38.38
N LEU A 15 37.58 -23.95 39.63
CA LEU A 15 37.00 -22.94 40.52
C LEU A 15 37.52 -21.52 40.26
N ASP A 16 38.76 -21.39 39.80
CA ASP A 16 39.40 -20.10 39.50
C ASP A 16 38.86 -19.43 38.23
N PHE A 17 38.27 -20.20 37.31
CA PHE A 17 37.75 -19.76 36.00
C PHE A 17 36.75 -18.60 36.07
N GLU A 18 37.04 -17.55 35.31
CA GLU A 18 36.21 -16.36 35.22
C GLU A 18 34.89 -16.63 34.46
N LEU A 19 33.78 -16.14 35.01
CA LEU A 19 32.43 -16.36 34.47
C LEU A 19 32.32 -15.83 33.03
N GLU A 20 32.89 -14.67 32.75
CA GLU A 20 32.86 -14.07 31.42
C GLU A 20 34.02 -14.56 30.53
N ALA A 21 35.27 -14.46 31.00
CA ALA A 21 36.46 -14.69 30.17
C ALA A 21 36.79 -16.18 29.89
N ASP A 22 36.48 -17.09 30.80
CA ASP A 22 36.78 -18.53 30.66
C ASP A 22 35.55 -19.38 30.32
N LEU A 23 34.36 -18.93 30.75
CA LEU A 23 33.09 -19.65 30.58
C LEU A 23 32.07 -19.01 29.61
N GLY A 24 32.23 -17.75 29.21
CA GLY A 24 31.32 -17.09 28.25
C GLY A 24 29.93 -16.78 28.80
N ILE A 25 29.83 -16.65 30.12
CA ILE A 25 28.65 -16.19 30.86
C ILE A 25 28.72 -14.67 30.95
N ASP A 26 28.23 -13.99 29.91
CA ASP A 26 28.04 -12.54 29.88
C ASP A 26 27.06 -12.05 30.96
N THR A 27 27.00 -10.74 31.17
CA THR A 27 26.17 -10.10 32.20
C THR A 27 24.67 -10.41 32.10
N VAL A 28 24.14 -10.73 30.92
CA VAL A 28 22.73 -11.14 30.76
C VAL A 28 22.55 -12.58 31.25
N LYS A 29 23.43 -13.50 30.84
CA LYS A 29 23.44 -14.89 31.35
C LYS A 29 23.74 -14.96 32.84
N GLN A 30 24.55 -14.05 33.39
CA GLN A 30 24.78 -13.92 34.83
C GLN A 30 23.49 -13.54 35.56
N ALA A 31 22.75 -12.53 35.07
CA ALA A 31 21.46 -12.14 35.64
C ALA A 31 20.44 -13.30 35.60
N GLU A 32 20.34 -14.05 34.49
CA GLU A 32 19.50 -15.26 34.43
C GLU A 32 19.94 -16.34 35.44
N LEU A 33 21.25 -16.61 35.50
CA LEU A 33 21.83 -17.60 36.40
C LEU A 33 21.59 -17.24 37.87
N PHE A 34 21.70 -15.97 38.23
CA PHE A 34 21.43 -15.48 39.58
C PHE A 34 19.94 -15.51 39.89
N ALA A 35 19.05 -15.12 38.98
CA ALA A 35 17.60 -15.21 39.17
C ALA A 35 17.15 -16.67 39.43
N GLU A 36 17.66 -17.63 38.66
CA GLU A 36 17.38 -19.05 38.88
C GLU A 36 17.93 -19.58 40.22
N LEU A 37 19.13 -19.16 40.62
CA LEU A 37 19.71 -19.52 41.93
C LEU A 37 18.93 -18.85 43.08
N LYS A 38 18.39 -17.66 42.85
CA LYS A 38 17.57 -16.90 43.81
C LYS A 38 16.28 -17.65 44.15
N GLU A 39 15.58 -18.13 43.13
CA GLU A 39 14.34 -18.90 43.25
C GLU A 39 14.58 -20.31 43.82
N GLU A 40 15.66 -21.00 43.42
CA GLU A 40 15.95 -22.36 43.88
C GLU A 40 16.50 -22.42 45.32
N LEU A 41 17.22 -21.39 45.78
CA LEU A 41 17.90 -21.37 47.08
C LEU A 41 17.30 -20.38 48.10
N ASN A 42 16.27 -19.61 47.71
CA ASN A 42 15.57 -18.63 48.55
C ASN A 42 16.52 -17.60 49.21
N ILE A 43 17.33 -16.94 48.38
CA ILE A 43 18.27 -15.88 48.80
C ILE A 43 17.67 -14.52 48.41
N ASP A 44 17.54 -13.54 49.31
CA ASP A 44 16.86 -12.27 49.00
C ASP A 44 17.75 -11.23 48.28
N GLU A 45 19.07 -11.32 48.42
CA GLU A 45 20.05 -10.37 47.86
C GLU A 45 20.65 -10.85 46.53
N GLU A 46 21.12 -9.91 45.71
CA GLU A 46 21.98 -10.18 44.55
C GLU A 46 23.46 -9.98 44.93
N PRO A 47 24.40 -10.71 44.29
CA PRO A 47 25.80 -10.59 44.62
C PRO A 47 26.49 -9.40 43.91
N GLU A 48 27.21 -8.57 44.67
CA GLU A 48 28.09 -7.56 44.08
C GLU A 48 29.34 -8.22 43.46
N ALA A 49 29.51 -8.04 42.14
CA ALA A 49 30.76 -8.29 41.39
C ALA A 49 31.41 -9.69 41.57
N LEU A 50 30.70 -10.76 41.17
CA LEU A 50 31.30 -12.10 41.09
C LEU A 50 32.05 -12.30 39.78
N HIS A 51 33.37 -12.47 39.87
CA HIS A 51 34.22 -12.62 38.69
C HIS A 51 34.46 -14.08 38.28
N ASN A 52 34.48 -15.04 39.22
CA ASN A 52 34.77 -16.46 38.94
C ASN A 52 33.86 -17.44 39.71
N ILE A 53 34.00 -18.75 39.43
CA ILE A 53 33.18 -19.79 40.09
C ILE A 53 33.46 -19.83 41.61
N GLU A 54 34.71 -19.65 42.06
CA GLU A 54 35.06 -19.66 43.48
C GLU A 54 34.32 -18.56 44.24
N ALA A 55 34.31 -17.33 43.73
CA ALA A 55 33.57 -16.22 44.34
C ALA A 55 32.07 -16.54 44.44
N LEU A 56 31.46 -17.11 43.38
CA LEU A 56 30.05 -17.54 43.42
C LEU A 56 29.81 -18.64 44.46
N VAL A 57 30.70 -19.63 44.57
CA VAL A 57 30.61 -20.71 45.57
C VAL A 57 30.80 -20.17 47.00
N LEU A 58 31.66 -19.18 47.20
CA LEU A 58 31.86 -18.53 48.50
C LEU A 58 30.65 -17.68 48.90
N TRP A 59 30.09 -16.88 47.98
CA TRP A 59 28.88 -16.10 48.21
C TRP A 59 27.68 -17.01 48.52
N LEU A 60 27.46 -18.05 47.71
CA LEU A 60 26.42 -19.05 47.97
C LEU A 60 26.59 -19.70 49.33
N LYS A 61 27.82 -20.13 49.69
CA LYS A 61 28.10 -20.69 51.03
C LYS A 61 27.75 -19.70 52.14
N GLN A 62 28.19 -18.45 52.05
CA GLN A 62 27.89 -17.43 53.05
C GLN A 62 26.37 -17.27 53.24
N LYS A 63 25.63 -17.09 52.15
CA LYS A 63 24.17 -16.89 52.20
C LYS A 63 23.38 -18.15 52.58
N THR A 64 23.94 -19.35 52.41
CA THR A 64 23.33 -20.60 52.92
C THR A 64 23.79 -20.99 54.34
N GLN A 65 24.87 -20.44 54.87
CA GLN A 65 25.31 -20.69 56.24
C GLN A 65 24.60 -19.77 57.25
N ASP A 66 24.18 -18.57 56.84
CA ASP A 66 23.30 -17.70 57.64
C ASP A 66 21.91 -18.31 57.94
N THR A 67 21.58 -19.51 57.40
CA THR A 67 20.30 -20.22 57.63
C THR A 67 20.42 -21.56 58.35
N SER A 68 21.61 -21.98 58.83
CA SER A 68 21.79 -23.27 59.49
C SER A 68 22.73 -23.25 60.71
N ASP A 69 22.19 -22.85 61.86
CA ASP A 69 22.82 -23.01 63.18
C ASP A 69 22.13 -24.15 63.95
N ASP A 70 22.26 -25.40 63.47
CA ASP A 70 22.28 -26.61 64.32
C ASP A 70 22.87 -27.84 63.58
N ASP A 71 23.49 -28.74 64.35
CA ASP A 71 24.10 -30.05 64.00
C ASP A 71 25.15 -30.13 62.86
N SER A 72 26.21 -30.90 63.10
CA SER A 72 27.30 -31.18 62.13
C SER A 72 27.62 -32.68 62.07
N PRO A 73 28.34 -33.14 61.04
CA PRO A 73 29.71 -33.59 61.33
C PRO A 73 30.76 -33.26 60.25
N GLU A 74 32.01 -33.44 60.65
CA GLU A 74 33.25 -33.02 59.99
C GLU A 74 33.54 -33.66 58.61
N ILE A 75 34.17 -32.90 57.72
CA ILE A 75 35.23 -33.42 56.84
C ILE A 75 36.47 -32.54 57.02
N ASN A 76 37.61 -33.17 57.29
CA ASN A 76 38.84 -32.54 57.76
C ASN A 76 39.90 -32.45 56.64
N ILE A 77 40.41 -31.25 56.35
CA ILE A 77 41.59 -31.01 55.50
C ILE A 77 42.52 -30.00 56.21
N SER A 78 43.80 -30.33 56.28
CA SER A 78 44.78 -29.70 57.16
C SER A 78 45.74 -28.72 56.48
N GLU A 79 45.99 -27.60 57.17
CA GLU A 79 47.25 -26.84 57.21
C GLU A 79 47.87 -26.25 55.91
N HIS A 80 47.77 -24.91 55.81
CA HIS A 80 48.92 -23.97 55.68
C HIS A 80 49.71 -23.88 54.34
N LYS A 81 50.32 -22.73 53.96
CA LYS A 81 50.70 -21.50 54.71
C LYS A 81 50.98 -20.30 53.76
N ASN A 82 50.56 -19.09 54.17
CA ASN A 82 51.26 -17.78 54.02
C ASN A 82 51.68 -17.25 52.60
N THR A 83 51.87 -15.94 52.34
CA THR A 83 51.91 -14.72 53.19
C THR A 83 51.70 -13.44 52.36
N GLU A 84 51.19 -12.37 53.00
CA GLU A 84 51.51 -10.94 52.75
C GLU A 84 51.02 -10.25 51.44
N LEU A 85 50.82 -8.92 51.34
CA LEU A 85 51.05 -7.76 52.25
C LEU A 85 50.11 -6.56 51.87
N ARG A 86 49.45 -5.90 52.85
CA ARG A 86 49.22 -4.42 53.08
C ARG A 86 48.98 -3.44 51.88
N LYS A 87 48.24 -2.31 51.99
CA LYS A 87 47.79 -1.42 53.11
C LYS A 87 46.62 -0.46 52.65
N PRO A 88 46.11 0.56 53.40
CA PRO A 88 44.65 0.79 53.52
C PRO A 88 44.20 2.28 53.43
N GLU A 89 43.05 2.62 54.05
CA GLU A 89 42.54 3.98 54.41
C GLU A 89 42.05 4.83 53.22
N THR A 90 40.99 5.67 53.26
CA THR A 90 39.85 5.98 54.20
C THR A 90 38.73 6.65 53.36
N ILE A 91 37.49 6.98 53.78
CA ILE A 91 36.85 7.12 55.10
C ILE A 91 35.32 6.80 55.01
N ASN A 92 34.56 6.93 56.11
CA ASN A 92 33.09 6.90 56.19
C ASN A 92 32.60 8.05 57.09
N PRO A 93 31.43 8.70 56.85
CA PRO A 93 30.45 8.78 57.96
C PRO A 93 28.94 8.94 57.60
N LEU A 94 28.08 8.22 58.35
CA LEU A 94 26.75 8.63 58.85
C LEU A 94 25.60 8.83 57.82
N GLU A 95 24.29 8.76 58.15
CA GLU A 95 23.62 8.42 59.43
C GLU A 95 22.30 7.61 59.24
N LYS A 96 21.69 7.26 60.39
CA LYS A 96 20.40 6.59 60.62
C LYS A 96 19.20 7.45 60.12
N THR A 97 17.91 7.08 60.15
CA THR A 97 17.18 6.18 61.07
C THR A 97 15.75 5.91 60.55
N SER A 98 15.21 4.67 60.69
CA SER A 98 13.84 4.34 61.23
C SER A 98 12.55 4.91 60.57
N ILE A 99 11.32 4.38 60.70
CA ILE A 99 10.74 3.21 61.41
C ILE A 99 9.32 2.92 60.85
N GLU A 100 8.85 1.66 60.83
CA GLU A 100 7.43 1.22 60.74
C GLU A 100 6.60 1.67 59.49
N ASN A 101 5.45 1.12 59.06
CA ASN A 101 4.66 -0.11 59.29
C ASN A 101 3.65 -0.25 58.09
N LYS A 102 2.86 -1.33 57.83
CA LYS A 102 2.52 -2.56 58.57
C LYS A 102 2.03 -3.70 57.64
N THR A 103 1.52 -4.77 58.27
CA THR A 103 0.52 -5.79 57.87
C THR A 103 -0.76 -5.22 57.23
N GLU A 104 -1.75 -5.94 56.68
CA GLU A 104 -2.32 -7.33 56.68
C GLU A 104 -3.16 -7.41 55.35
N ASP A 105 -3.71 -8.47 54.73
CA ASP A 105 -3.84 -9.96 54.81
C ASP A 105 -4.53 -10.36 53.43
N GLN A 106 -4.33 -11.47 52.69
CA GLN A 106 -4.82 -12.85 52.91
C GLN A 106 -4.34 -13.85 51.81
N THR A 107 -4.23 -15.13 52.18
CA THR A 107 -4.19 -16.34 51.30
C THR A 107 -5.56 -17.09 51.44
N PRO A 108 -5.85 -18.35 50.96
CA PRO A 108 -5.03 -19.42 50.36
C PRO A 108 -5.74 -20.11 49.14
N PRO A 109 -5.70 -21.45 48.91
CA PRO A 109 -4.62 -22.14 48.21
C PRO A 109 -5.06 -23.03 47.01
N SER A 110 -4.08 -23.73 46.43
CA SER A 110 -4.22 -24.83 45.46
C SER A 110 -4.59 -26.18 46.11
N ILE A 111 -4.87 -27.24 45.31
CA ILE A 111 -4.26 -28.61 45.38
C ILE A 111 -4.98 -29.69 44.53
N LYS A 112 -4.20 -30.28 43.60
CA LYS A 112 -4.05 -31.70 43.14
C LYS A 112 -5.22 -32.72 42.97
N THR A 113 -5.15 -33.40 41.81
CA THR A 113 -5.14 -34.89 41.55
C THR A 113 -6.36 -35.83 41.62
N GLU A 114 -6.44 -36.66 40.56
CA GLU A 114 -6.60 -38.14 40.52
C GLU A 114 -7.97 -38.88 40.37
N THR A 115 -8.06 -39.60 39.23
CA THR A 115 -8.55 -40.99 39.04
C THR A 115 -10.06 -41.34 38.93
N SER A 116 -10.26 -42.51 38.29
CA SER A 116 -11.49 -43.29 38.11
C SER A 116 -12.49 -42.75 37.07
N GLY A 117 -13.33 -43.64 36.53
CA GLY A 117 -14.25 -43.35 35.42
C GLY A 117 -15.33 -44.40 35.27
N ASN A 118 -16.19 -44.25 34.25
CA ASN A 118 -17.24 -45.20 33.89
C ASN A 118 -17.58 -45.14 32.39
N THR A 119 -18.15 -46.23 31.89
CA THR A 119 -18.85 -46.39 30.60
C THR A 119 -20.28 -46.90 30.90
N PRO A 120 -21.20 -47.15 29.93
CA PRO A 120 -21.11 -47.00 28.46
C PRO A 120 -22.32 -46.29 27.79
N SER A 121 -22.22 -46.05 26.47
CA SER A 121 -23.36 -46.08 25.54
C SER A 121 -22.89 -46.35 24.10
N GLU A 122 -23.78 -46.88 23.26
CA GLU A 122 -23.57 -47.21 21.84
C GLU A 122 -23.75 -45.93 20.94
N ASP A 123 -23.62 -45.90 19.60
CA ASP A 123 -23.66 -46.94 18.57
C ASP A 123 -22.99 -46.49 17.22
N SER A 124 -22.57 -47.46 16.39
CA SER A 124 -22.24 -47.37 14.95
C SER A 124 -21.04 -46.49 14.49
N GLY A 125 -20.31 -46.82 13.41
CA GLY A 125 -20.31 -48.04 12.60
C GLY A 125 -19.36 -48.02 11.37
N VAL A 126 -18.89 -49.21 10.97
CA VAL A 126 -18.28 -49.57 9.67
C VAL A 126 -16.93 -48.94 9.26
N THR A 127 -15.89 -49.79 9.17
CA THR A 127 -14.76 -49.64 8.22
C THR A 127 -14.63 -50.92 7.38
N PRO A 128 -14.33 -50.82 6.06
CA PRO A 128 -14.10 -52.00 5.22
C PRO A 128 -12.60 -52.33 5.08
N GLN A 129 -12.18 -53.49 5.55
CA GLN A 129 -10.94 -54.14 5.09
C GLN A 129 -11.24 -54.98 3.83
N HIS A 130 -10.28 -55.07 2.91
CA HIS A 130 -10.22 -56.21 1.99
C HIS A 130 -8.80 -56.76 1.83
N SER A 131 -8.70 -58.07 1.98
CA SER A 131 -7.47 -58.87 1.98
C SER A 131 -6.89 -59.11 0.60
N VAL A 132 -5.56 -59.15 0.47
CA VAL A 132 -4.86 -59.59 -0.75
C VAL A 132 -4.46 -61.06 -0.64
N LEU A 133 -4.96 -61.89 -1.55
CA LEU A 133 -4.60 -63.29 -1.70
C LEU A 133 -3.16 -63.46 -2.25
N THR A 134 -2.37 -64.32 -1.62
CA THR A 134 -1.01 -64.68 -2.07
C THR A 134 -1.04 -65.87 -3.03
N ILE A 135 -0.55 -65.70 -4.25
CA ILE A 135 -0.33 -66.79 -5.21
C ILE A 135 1.18 -66.99 -5.42
N PRO A 136 1.76 -68.18 -5.14
CA PRO A 136 3.17 -68.44 -5.39
C PRO A 136 3.44 -68.51 -6.91
N LYS A 137 4.49 -67.84 -7.38
CA LYS A 137 5.00 -68.00 -8.76
C LYS A 137 6.23 -68.91 -8.77
N PRO A 138 6.39 -69.75 -9.80
CA PRO A 138 7.39 -70.83 -9.79
C PRO A 138 8.83 -70.30 -9.85
N GLN A 139 9.74 -71.00 -9.18
CA GLN A 139 11.17 -70.83 -9.40
C GLN A 139 11.59 -71.55 -10.68
N TRP A 140 11.87 -70.78 -11.74
CA TRP A 140 12.66 -71.29 -12.86
C TRP A 140 13.57 -70.19 -13.41
N THR A 141 14.88 -70.47 -13.42
CA THR A 141 15.90 -69.59 -14.00
C THR A 141 16.75 -70.40 -14.97
N PRO A 142 16.64 -70.18 -16.30
CA PRO A 142 17.40 -70.93 -17.27
C PRO A 142 18.89 -70.61 -17.16
N ASN A 143 19.75 -71.63 -17.28
CA ASN A 143 21.19 -71.48 -17.20
C ASN A 143 21.74 -70.67 -18.40
N ARG A 144 22.97 -70.17 -18.25
CA ARG A 144 23.67 -69.23 -19.13
C ARG A 144 23.79 -69.67 -20.60
N GLU A 145 23.62 -70.96 -20.88
CA GLU A 145 23.67 -71.53 -22.23
C GLU A 145 22.34 -71.45 -22.99
N MET A 146 21.19 -71.68 -22.34
CA MET A 146 19.88 -71.48 -22.97
C MET A 146 19.69 -70.01 -23.42
N LEU A 147 20.24 -69.07 -22.66
CA LEU A 147 20.25 -67.64 -23.03
C LEU A 147 21.04 -67.35 -24.33
N LYS A 148 21.95 -68.24 -24.77
CA LYS A 148 22.65 -68.14 -26.06
C LYS A 148 21.79 -68.55 -27.26
N GLN A 149 20.67 -69.25 -27.04
CA GLN A 149 19.76 -69.72 -28.11
C GLN A 149 18.53 -68.81 -28.33
N LEU A 150 18.19 -67.93 -27.38
CA LEU A 150 17.09 -66.96 -27.55
C LEU A 150 17.43 -65.84 -28.55
N SER A 151 16.41 -65.35 -29.26
CA SER A 151 16.51 -64.26 -30.26
C SER A 151 16.92 -62.90 -29.65
N PRO A 152 17.36 -61.94 -30.47
CA PRO A 152 17.78 -60.61 -29.99
C PRO A 152 16.71 -59.88 -29.16
N GLU A 153 15.44 -59.94 -29.57
CA GLU A 153 14.32 -59.23 -28.93
C GLU A 153 14.09 -59.73 -27.49
N LEU A 154 14.10 -61.05 -27.31
CA LEU A 154 13.93 -61.71 -26.00
C LEU A 154 15.09 -61.37 -25.04
N ARG A 155 16.32 -61.24 -25.55
CA ARG A 155 17.45 -60.74 -24.74
C ARG A 155 17.26 -59.28 -24.31
N ILE A 156 16.69 -58.43 -25.18
CA ILE A 156 16.42 -57.02 -24.88
C ILE A 156 15.32 -56.88 -23.83
N GLN A 157 14.22 -57.64 -23.93
CA GLN A 157 13.18 -57.67 -22.88
C GLN A 157 13.74 -58.14 -21.53
N THR A 158 14.56 -59.20 -21.54
CA THR A 158 15.17 -59.73 -20.31
C THR A 158 16.18 -58.75 -19.68
N ARG A 159 16.89 -57.95 -20.47
CA ARG A 159 17.70 -56.82 -19.96
C ARG A 159 16.83 -55.70 -19.38
N LYS A 160 15.74 -55.31 -20.06
CA LYS A 160 14.81 -54.27 -19.58
C LYS A 160 14.14 -54.64 -18.25
N SER A 161 13.76 -55.91 -18.04
CA SER A 161 13.20 -56.36 -16.75
C SER A 161 14.23 -56.34 -15.61
N ARG A 162 15.51 -56.63 -15.91
CA ARG A 162 16.60 -56.58 -14.92
C ARG A 162 16.99 -55.14 -14.55
N LEU A 163 16.94 -54.19 -15.49
CA LEU A 163 17.06 -52.76 -15.19
C LEU A 163 15.92 -52.28 -14.29
N ARG A 164 14.65 -52.57 -14.64
CA ARG A 164 13.47 -52.20 -13.83
C ARG A 164 13.45 -52.80 -12.41
N ARG A 165 14.25 -53.83 -12.13
CA ARG A 165 14.46 -54.36 -10.76
C ARG A 165 15.66 -53.75 -10.03
N LYS A 166 16.64 -53.14 -10.71
CA LYS A 166 17.73 -52.39 -10.07
C LYS A 166 17.38 -50.93 -9.77
N THR A 167 16.48 -50.32 -10.54
CA THR A 167 15.95 -48.95 -10.28
C THR A 167 14.83 -48.95 -9.22
N LYS A 168 14.91 -49.82 -8.21
CA LYS A 168 13.93 -49.89 -7.11
C LYS A 168 14.52 -49.77 -5.70
N ASN A 169 15.80 -49.40 -5.59
CA ASN A 169 16.28 -48.67 -4.42
C ASN A 169 15.89 -47.19 -4.60
N SER A 170 15.66 -46.48 -3.50
CA SER A 170 14.99 -45.19 -3.46
C SER A 170 15.79 -44.06 -4.13
N ILE A 171 15.43 -43.72 -5.37
CA ILE A 171 15.43 -42.32 -5.78
C ILE A 171 14.23 -41.69 -5.07
N VAL A 172 14.48 -41.04 -3.94
CA VAL A 172 13.51 -40.13 -3.33
C VAL A 172 13.28 -39.02 -4.35
N LYS A 173 12.05 -38.88 -4.86
CA LYS A 173 11.67 -37.61 -5.50
C LYS A 173 11.79 -36.53 -4.41
N PRO A 174 12.51 -35.42 -4.61
CA PRO A 174 12.43 -34.32 -3.66
C PRO A 174 10.96 -33.95 -3.50
N SER A 175 10.53 -33.73 -2.25
CA SER A 175 9.24 -33.10 -2.01
C SER A 175 9.23 -31.75 -2.70
N LEU A 176 8.07 -31.30 -3.17
CA LEU A 176 7.87 -29.88 -3.47
C LEU A 176 8.36 -29.06 -2.26
N PRO A 177 9.03 -27.91 -2.47
CA PRO A 177 9.44 -27.06 -1.36
C PRO A 177 8.20 -26.62 -0.58
N ALA A 178 8.37 -26.39 0.73
CA ALA A 178 7.32 -25.73 1.50
C ALA A 178 7.05 -24.36 0.88
N ALA A 179 5.78 -24.04 0.62
CA ALA A 179 5.41 -22.78 0.01
C ALA A 179 5.85 -21.61 0.90
N LEU A 180 6.46 -20.58 0.30
CA LEU A 180 6.82 -19.38 1.03
C LEU A 180 5.57 -18.68 1.57
N PRO A 181 5.53 -18.33 2.88
CA PRO A 181 4.41 -17.61 3.48
C PRO A 181 4.00 -16.39 2.65
N PRO A 182 2.70 -16.05 2.54
CA PRO A 182 2.25 -14.89 1.75
C PRO A 182 2.93 -13.57 2.14
N SER A 183 3.23 -13.40 3.43
CA SER A 183 3.96 -12.28 4.02
C SER A 183 5.33 -12.01 3.38
N ILE A 184 6.06 -13.04 2.94
CA ILE A 184 7.40 -12.88 2.37
C ILE A 184 7.30 -12.31 0.95
N VAL A 185 7.46 -11.00 0.82
CA VAL A 185 7.31 -10.28 -0.45
C VAL A 185 8.63 -9.80 -1.03
N LEU A 186 8.60 -9.63 -2.35
CA LEU A 186 9.65 -8.99 -3.14
C LEU A 186 9.31 -7.50 -3.22
N ARG A 187 10.25 -6.62 -2.89
CA ARG A 187 10.10 -5.17 -3.08
C ARG A 187 11.30 -4.61 -3.83
N LYS A 188 11.09 -3.71 -4.79
CA LYS A 188 12.11 -3.03 -5.60
C LYS A 188 12.30 -1.60 -5.07
N PRO A 189 13.52 -1.13 -4.80
CA PRO A 189 13.78 0.30 -4.60
C PRO A 189 13.41 1.13 -5.84
N VAL A 190 12.61 2.17 -5.64
CA VAL A 190 12.11 3.09 -6.68
C VAL A 190 12.25 4.53 -6.20
N LEU A 191 12.29 5.48 -7.14
CA LEU A 191 12.37 6.90 -6.80
C LEU A 191 10.97 7.53 -6.78
N VAL A 192 10.57 8.02 -5.62
CA VAL A 192 9.29 8.71 -5.37
C VAL A 192 9.58 10.20 -5.33
N GLU A 193 8.85 11.00 -6.10
CA GLU A 193 9.03 12.45 -6.08
C GLU A 193 8.64 13.04 -4.71
N GLN A 194 9.41 14.02 -4.24
CA GLN A 194 9.27 14.59 -2.90
C GLN A 194 9.24 16.11 -2.96
N PRO A 195 8.10 16.75 -2.60
CA PRO A 195 8.04 18.20 -2.50
C PRO A 195 9.01 18.69 -1.43
N PHE A 196 9.63 19.85 -1.66
CA PHE A 196 10.54 20.42 -0.67
C PHE A 196 9.76 21.15 0.44
N LEU A 197 9.69 20.54 1.62
CA LEU A 197 9.06 21.14 2.80
C LEU A 197 10.08 22.01 3.54
N PHE A 198 9.97 23.33 3.45
CA PHE A 198 10.91 24.27 4.06
C PHE A 198 10.63 24.51 5.56
N ARG A 199 11.65 24.34 6.41
CA ARG A 199 11.64 24.76 7.82
C ARG A 199 12.14 26.21 7.94
N PRO A 200 11.38 27.15 8.52
CA PRO A 200 11.79 28.56 8.60
C PRO A 200 12.93 28.82 9.59
N GLU A 201 13.06 28.02 10.65
CA GLU A 201 14.12 28.14 11.65
C GLU A 201 15.26 27.15 11.38
N PHE A 202 16.49 27.65 11.39
CA PHE A 202 17.69 26.81 11.21
C PHE A 202 18.05 26.12 12.54
N PRO A 203 18.09 24.77 12.60
CA PRO A 203 18.06 24.06 13.90
C PRO A 203 19.44 23.80 14.53
N PHE A 204 20.54 24.16 13.85
CA PHE A 204 21.91 23.80 14.23
C PHE A 204 22.70 25.03 14.72
N LYS A 205 23.55 24.85 15.75
CA LYS A 205 24.40 25.90 16.35
C LYS A 205 25.89 25.64 16.14
N SER A 206 26.32 24.39 16.28
CA SER A 206 27.68 23.93 15.96
C SER A 206 27.71 23.05 14.71
N PHE A 207 28.83 23.02 14.00
CA PHE A 207 28.99 22.19 12.81
C PHE A 207 30.42 21.69 12.59
N SER A 208 30.57 20.66 11.76
CA SER A 208 31.84 20.18 11.22
C SER A 208 31.66 19.79 9.74
N VAL A 209 32.72 19.96 8.95
CA VAL A 209 32.75 19.51 7.55
C VAL A 209 34.01 18.70 7.30
N ILE A 210 33.84 17.51 6.72
CA ILE A 210 34.91 16.61 6.29
C ILE A 210 34.84 16.40 4.78
N GLY A 211 35.98 16.07 4.15
CA GLY A 211 36.09 15.93 2.69
C GLY A 211 37.14 16.86 2.04
N PRO A 212 37.08 17.07 0.70
CA PRO A 212 38.00 17.93 -0.04
C PRO A 212 38.12 19.34 0.54
N ARG A 213 39.36 19.74 0.83
CA ARG A 213 39.68 20.96 1.58
C ARG A 213 39.00 22.23 1.04
N ASP A 214 39.03 22.43 -0.27
CA ASP A 214 38.55 23.68 -0.87
C ASP A 214 37.01 23.78 -0.83
N GLN A 215 36.33 22.66 -1.08
CA GLN A 215 34.87 22.55 -0.92
C GLN A 215 34.45 22.75 0.54
N ALA A 216 35.15 22.10 1.48
CA ALA A 216 34.88 22.24 2.91
C ALA A 216 35.07 23.70 3.38
N LEU A 217 36.13 24.39 2.92
CA LEU A 217 36.36 25.80 3.25
C LEU A 217 35.23 26.73 2.76
N GLU A 218 34.62 26.46 1.61
CA GLU A 218 33.45 27.22 1.14
C GLU A 218 32.22 27.00 2.03
N ILE A 219 31.92 25.74 2.40
CA ILE A 219 30.80 25.42 3.29
C ILE A 219 31.03 26.00 4.70
N ASN A 220 32.23 25.87 5.27
CA ASN A 220 32.57 26.48 6.56
C ASN A 220 32.39 28.00 6.54
N SER A 221 32.82 28.66 5.46
CA SER A 221 32.65 30.11 5.28
C SER A 221 31.17 30.51 5.27
N PHE A 222 30.32 29.77 4.55
CA PHE A 222 28.88 30.03 4.52
C PHE A 222 28.22 29.82 5.90
N LEU A 223 28.47 28.70 6.57
CA LEU A 223 27.86 28.39 7.87
C LEU A 223 28.31 29.36 8.97
N THR A 224 29.60 29.75 8.97
CA THR A 224 30.13 30.77 9.88
C THR A 224 29.47 32.13 9.65
N GLN A 225 29.22 32.52 8.39
CA GLN A 225 28.49 33.76 8.06
C GLN A 225 27.01 33.72 8.48
N ARG A 226 26.43 32.53 8.68
CA ARG A 226 25.09 32.35 9.28
C ARG A 226 25.10 32.32 10.82
N GLY A 227 26.26 32.50 11.45
CA GLY A 227 26.40 32.61 12.91
C GLY A 227 26.67 31.28 13.63
N LEU A 228 26.98 30.20 12.91
CA LEU A 228 27.36 28.93 13.51
C LEU A 228 28.84 28.89 13.92
N THR A 229 29.16 27.98 14.86
CA THR A 229 30.54 27.73 15.34
C THR A 229 31.06 26.39 14.83
N GLU A 230 32.31 26.33 14.35
CA GLU A 230 32.95 25.05 14.01
C GLU A 230 33.31 24.30 15.31
N ASP A 231 32.81 23.08 15.47
CA ASP A 231 33.13 22.15 16.58
C ASP A 231 33.42 20.77 16.00
N ARG A 232 34.57 20.18 16.36
CA ARG A 232 35.01 18.87 15.86
C ARG A 232 34.79 17.72 16.86
N SER A 233 34.15 17.99 17.98
CA SER A 233 33.94 17.09 19.13
C SER A 233 32.47 16.92 19.54
N ALA A 234 31.65 17.95 19.37
CA ALA A 234 30.19 17.92 19.56
C ALA A 234 29.44 18.81 18.53
N PRO A 235 29.58 18.55 17.22
CA PRO A 235 28.83 19.28 16.18
C PRO A 235 27.34 18.90 16.19
N ASP A 236 26.41 19.86 16.22
CA ASP A 236 24.99 19.59 15.92
C ASP A 236 24.84 19.03 14.47
N LEU A 237 25.69 19.49 13.55
CA LEU A 237 25.67 19.17 12.12
C LEU A 237 27.03 18.68 11.61
N VAL A 238 27.09 17.48 11.05
CA VAL A 238 28.24 17.00 10.26
C VAL A 238 27.86 16.99 8.77
N ILE A 239 28.69 17.57 7.91
CA ILE A 239 28.59 17.43 6.46
C ILE A 239 29.81 16.65 5.96
N ASP A 240 29.56 15.48 5.36
CA ASP A 240 30.58 14.63 4.76
C ASP A 240 30.57 14.81 3.23
N LEU A 241 31.54 15.59 2.74
CA LEU A 241 31.76 15.88 1.34
C LEU A 241 32.65 14.79 0.72
N GLU A 242 32.05 13.69 0.29
CA GLU A 242 32.71 12.69 -0.55
C GLU A 242 33.95 11.98 0.06
N THR A 243 34.05 11.90 1.40
CA THR A 243 35.15 11.26 2.16
C THR A 243 35.21 9.73 1.97
N ASP A 244 36.36 9.09 2.21
CA ASP A 244 36.43 7.61 2.23
C ASP A 244 35.64 7.04 3.43
N PRO A 245 34.84 5.95 3.29
CA PRO A 245 34.08 5.39 4.41
C PRO A 245 34.93 4.98 5.62
N ILE A 246 36.22 4.67 5.45
CA ILE A 246 37.15 4.40 6.56
C ILE A 246 37.46 5.69 7.34
N ASP A 247 37.67 6.80 6.64
CA ASP A 247 37.93 8.11 7.25
C ASP A 247 36.64 8.69 7.87
N SER A 248 35.48 8.55 7.21
CA SER A 248 34.16 8.89 7.76
C SER A 248 33.86 8.11 9.05
N PHE A 249 34.14 6.80 9.07
CA PHE A 249 34.02 5.97 10.27
C PHE A 249 34.98 6.45 11.37
N SER A 250 36.25 6.66 11.02
CA SER A 250 37.29 7.10 11.97
C SER A 250 36.99 8.49 12.56
N TYR A 251 36.33 9.38 11.81
CA TYR A 251 35.82 10.65 12.32
C TYR A 251 34.59 10.46 13.22
N ALA A 252 33.65 9.61 12.83
CA ALA A 252 32.46 9.31 13.65
C ALA A 252 32.81 8.74 15.03
N GLN A 253 33.91 7.96 15.14
CA GLN A 253 34.42 7.48 16.44
C GLN A 253 34.97 8.59 17.38
N GLN A 254 35.20 9.81 16.88
CA GLN A 254 35.82 10.92 17.63
C GLN A 254 34.81 11.96 18.15
N ILE A 255 33.55 11.93 17.69
CA ILE A 255 32.50 12.85 18.11
C ILE A 255 31.59 12.25 19.18
N SER A 256 31.11 13.10 20.09
CA SER A 256 30.29 12.70 21.24
C SER A 256 28.78 12.78 21.00
N SER A 257 28.35 13.62 20.06
CA SER A 257 26.95 13.78 19.64
C SER A 257 26.86 14.41 18.26
N VAL A 258 25.72 14.21 17.57
CA VAL A 258 25.33 14.91 16.33
C VAL A 258 23.83 14.78 16.10
N LYS A 259 23.18 15.84 15.59
CA LYS A 259 21.74 15.87 15.28
C LYS A 259 21.43 15.62 13.81
N LEU A 260 22.30 16.04 12.90
CA LEU A 260 22.26 15.66 11.49
C LEU A 260 23.65 15.29 10.98
N TRP A 261 23.81 14.06 10.50
CA TRP A 261 24.91 13.69 9.61
C TRP A 261 24.42 13.71 8.16
N LEU A 262 24.94 14.61 7.35
CA LEU A 262 24.64 14.74 5.92
C LEU A 262 25.80 14.19 5.08
N SER A 263 25.62 13.01 4.49
CA SER A 263 26.55 12.37 3.56
C SER A 263 26.26 12.82 2.12
N VAL A 264 27.21 13.48 1.47
CA VAL A 264 27.11 13.90 0.06
C VAL A 264 27.75 12.88 -0.88
N ILE A 265 27.13 12.68 -2.05
CA ILE A 265 27.57 11.76 -3.10
C ILE A 265 27.28 12.37 -4.48
N ASP A 266 28.27 12.48 -5.36
CA ASP A 266 28.06 12.66 -6.81
C ASP A 266 28.04 11.31 -7.54
N GLN A 267 26.86 10.87 -7.96
CA GLN A 267 26.70 9.66 -8.78
C GLN A 267 26.73 9.91 -10.29
N SER A 268 26.72 11.17 -10.73
CA SER A 268 26.55 11.54 -12.15
C SER A 268 27.75 11.20 -13.02
N ASN A 269 28.96 11.17 -12.44
CA ASN A 269 30.21 10.83 -13.15
C ASN A 269 30.91 9.57 -12.60
N LEU A 270 30.34 8.88 -11.61
CA LEU A 270 30.96 7.68 -11.02
C LEU A 270 30.99 6.51 -12.02
N GLN A 271 32.19 6.25 -12.54
CA GLN A 271 32.51 5.13 -13.44
C GLN A 271 33.57 4.19 -12.86
N ASN A 272 34.42 4.65 -11.93
CA ASN A 272 35.44 3.82 -11.32
C ASN A 272 34.83 2.87 -10.26
N PRO A 273 34.96 1.53 -10.41
CA PRO A 273 34.44 0.57 -9.44
C PRO A 273 34.92 0.77 -7.99
N GLU A 274 36.10 1.35 -7.77
CA GLU A 274 36.62 1.66 -6.43
C GLU A 274 35.88 2.85 -5.79
N GLU A 275 35.73 3.95 -6.52
CA GLU A 275 34.97 5.12 -6.06
C GLU A 275 33.48 4.77 -5.84
N ILE A 276 32.93 3.84 -6.63
CA ILE A 276 31.57 3.32 -6.47
C ILE A 276 31.42 2.55 -5.15
N ILE A 277 32.36 1.66 -4.78
CA ILE A 277 32.27 0.98 -3.47
C ILE A 277 32.50 1.94 -2.31
N HIS A 278 33.32 2.99 -2.45
CA HIS A 278 33.52 3.99 -1.40
C HIS A 278 32.26 4.84 -1.20
N SER A 279 31.61 5.25 -2.30
CA SER A 279 30.31 5.93 -2.33
C SER A 279 29.21 5.12 -1.61
N GLY A 280 29.02 3.85 -1.99
CA GLY A 280 28.07 2.96 -1.33
C GLY A 280 28.43 2.68 0.13
N GLY A 281 29.72 2.51 0.44
CA GLY A 281 30.21 2.35 1.80
C GLY A 281 29.83 3.53 2.70
N ARG A 282 29.99 4.77 2.22
CA ARG A 282 29.62 5.99 2.95
C ARG A 282 28.11 6.08 3.16
N ALA A 283 27.30 5.74 2.15
CA ALA A 283 25.85 5.69 2.28
C ALA A 283 25.39 4.68 3.34
N GLY A 284 25.89 3.44 3.29
CA GLY A 284 25.54 2.39 4.27
C GLY A 284 26.01 2.72 5.70
N LEU A 285 27.20 3.32 5.83
CA LEU A 285 27.72 3.84 7.10
C LEU A 285 26.79 4.94 7.66
N CYS A 286 26.48 5.96 6.86
CA CYS A 286 25.62 7.08 7.23
C CYS A 286 24.25 6.61 7.75
N LYS A 287 23.61 5.67 7.04
CA LYS A 287 22.31 5.08 7.43
C LYS A 287 22.38 4.35 8.78
N ALA A 288 23.44 3.60 9.05
CA ALA A 288 23.61 2.90 10.32
C ALA A 288 23.95 3.84 11.49
N LEU A 289 24.81 4.84 11.26
CA LEU A 289 25.11 5.89 12.23
C LEU A 289 23.84 6.64 12.68
N GLY A 290 22.95 6.96 11.74
CA GLY A 290 21.65 7.59 12.04
C GLY A 290 20.75 6.74 12.94
N ARG A 291 20.77 5.40 12.80
CA ARG A 291 20.04 4.49 13.71
C ARG A 291 20.61 4.54 15.12
N GLU A 292 21.93 4.43 15.24
CA GLU A 292 22.59 4.34 16.54
C GLU A 292 22.50 5.66 17.33
N TRP A 293 22.62 6.82 16.67
CA TRP A 293 22.39 8.12 17.31
C TRP A 293 20.90 8.39 17.58
N LYS A 294 19.95 7.93 16.74
CA LYS A 294 18.50 8.00 17.02
C LYS A 294 18.14 7.25 18.31
N GLU A 295 18.78 6.10 18.58
CA GLU A 295 18.62 5.33 19.83
C GLU A 295 19.22 6.03 21.07
N LEU A 296 20.25 6.89 20.90
CA LEU A 296 20.93 7.60 21.99
C LEU A 296 20.31 8.96 22.32
N ASP A 297 19.83 9.70 21.32
CA ASP A 297 19.35 11.08 21.43
C ASP A 297 17.80 11.17 21.37
N ASN A 298 17.12 10.27 22.08
CA ASN A 298 15.65 10.23 22.23
C ASN A 298 14.83 10.35 20.91
N ASN A 299 15.37 9.84 19.79
CA ASN A 299 14.85 9.97 18.42
C ASN A 299 14.94 11.36 17.75
N GLU A 300 15.66 12.35 18.31
CA GLU A 300 15.89 13.63 17.64
C GLU A 300 16.89 13.51 16.48
N ALA A 301 18.03 12.85 16.71
CA ALA A 301 19.11 12.69 15.74
C ALA A 301 18.71 12.00 14.40
N GLN A 302 19.43 12.36 13.33
CA GLN A 302 19.13 12.00 11.94
C GLN A 302 20.40 11.77 11.10
N SER A 303 20.24 10.93 10.07
CA SER A 303 21.20 10.76 8.98
C SER A 303 20.50 11.03 7.64
N LYS A 304 21.16 11.73 6.72
CA LYS A 304 20.68 11.97 5.37
C LYS A 304 21.79 11.73 4.35
N VAL A 305 21.48 11.06 3.25
CA VAL A 305 22.37 10.82 2.12
C VAL A 305 21.84 11.63 0.93
N LEU A 306 22.59 12.64 0.50
CA LEU A 306 22.25 13.53 -0.61
C LEU A 306 23.03 13.11 -1.86
N ILE A 307 22.28 12.64 -2.86
CA ILE A 307 22.79 11.97 -4.05
C ILE A 307 22.52 12.84 -5.29
N PHE A 308 23.58 13.39 -5.87
CA PHE A 308 23.52 14.08 -7.16
C PHE A 308 23.59 13.05 -8.29
N ALA A 309 22.44 12.70 -8.88
CA ALA A 309 22.36 11.72 -9.97
C ALA A 309 22.40 12.40 -11.36
N SER A 310 22.07 13.69 -11.45
CA SER A 310 22.39 14.56 -12.60
C SER A 310 23.72 15.30 -12.40
N THR A 311 24.33 15.78 -13.47
CA THR A 311 25.56 16.58 -13.41
C THR A 311 25.26 18.02 -13.02
N TYR A 312 25.88 18.51 -11.94
CA TYR A 312 25.75 19.88 -11.45
C TYR A 312 27.13 20.56 -11.33
N SER A 313 27.17 21.87 -11.52
CA SER A 313 28.33 22.66 -11.10
C SER A 313 28.47 22.66 -9.58
N TRP A 314 29.69 22.90 -9.06
CA TRP A 314 29.93 23.00 -7.62
C TRP A 314 29.04 24.06 -6.94
N GLU A 315 28.80 25.20 -7.60
CA GLU A 315 27.92 26.25 -7.08
C GLU A 315 26.47 25.75 -6.92
N GLN A 316 25.95 24.98 -7.88
CA GLN A 316 24.63 24.35 -7.74
C GLN A 316 24.63 23.31 -6.62
N LYS A 317 25.65 22.42 -6.55
CA LYS A 317 25.77 21.44 -5.46
C LYS A 317 25.76 22.11 -4.09
N LYS A 318 26.57 23.15 -3.89
CA LYS A 318 26.65 23.94 -2.66
C LYS A 318 25.29 24.52 -2.26
N ASN A 319 24.59 25.17 -3.19
CA ASN A 319 23.27 25.75 -2.91
C ASN A 319 22.22 24.66 -2.57
N ILE A 320 22.29 23.50 -3.21
CA ILE A 320 21.42 22.34 -2.93
C ILE A 320 21.76 21.68 -1.58
N ILE A 321 23.04 21.55 -1.22
CA ILE A 321 23.47 21.09 0.11
C ILE A 321 22.91 22.02 1.19
N ILE A 322 23.01 23.33 0.98
CA ILE A 322 22.50 24.36 1.89
C ILE A 322 20.96 24.30 1.99
N GLU A 323 20.25 24.15 0.87
CA GLU A 323 18.80 23.97 0.82
C GLU A 323 18.36 22.77 1.66
N GLU A 324 19.00 21.62 1.49
CA GLU A 324 18.65 20.37 2.17
C GLU A 324 18.84 20.43 3.71
N LEU A 325 19.64 21.37 4.24
CA LEU A 325 19.73 21.65 5.69
C LEU A 325 18.46 22.31 6.27
N PHE A 326 17.62 22.91 5.43
CA PHE A 326 16.31 23.48 5.81
C PHE A 326 15.14 22.53 5.53
N ALA A 327 15.39 21.29 5.08
CA ALA A 327 14.33 20.31 4.87
C ALA A 327 13.63 19.96 6.19
N ALA A 328 12.30 20.09 6.20
CA ALA A 328 11.46 19.77 7.36
C ALA A 328 11.22 18.25 7.51
N ASP A 329 11.29 17.49 6.42
CA ASP A 329 11.15 16.03 6.40
C ASP A 329 12.34 15.29 7.05
N ARG A 330 12.14 13.98 7.29
CA ARG A 330 13.15 13.07 7.82
C ARG A 330 13.69 12.08 6.78
N GLN A 331 13.61 12.38 5.49
CA GLN A 331 14.00 11.42 4.44
C GLN A 331 15.48 11.01 4.55
N ILE A 332 15.76 9.71 4.47
CA ILE A 332 17.12 9.19 4.69
C ILE A 332 17.98 9.25 3.42
N GLU A 333 17.40 8.95 2.25
CA GLU A 333 18.10 9.01 0.97
C GLU A 333 17.35 9.97 0.04
N ILE A 334 18.04 11.03 -0.40
CA ILE A 334 17.50 12.06 -1.29
C ILE A 334 18.31 12.10 -2.58
N PHE A 335 17.63 11.87 -3.70
CA PHE A 335 18.18 11.98 -5.05
C PHE A 335 17.79 13.33 -5.66
N ARG A 336 18.77 14.03 -6.24
CA ARG A 336 18.56 15.22 -7.07
C ARG A 336 18.80 14.87 -8.53
N ILE A 337 17.76 15.05 -9.34
CA ILE A 337 17.73 14.76 -10.77
C ILE A 337 17.15 16.00 -11.45
N GLN A 338 17.99 16.69 -12.24
CA GLN A 338 17.69 18.03 -12.77
C GLN A 338 17.28 18.98 -11.62
N GLU A 339 16.13 19.65 -11.67
CA GLU A 339 15.68 20.50 -10.55
C GLU A 339 14.94 19.71 -9.45
N ASN A 340 14.45 18.50 -9.78
CA ASN A 340 13.52 17.72 -8.96
C ASN A 340 14.23 16.94 -7.84
N ARG A 341 13.46 16.62 -6.80
CA ARG A 341 13.91 15.94 -5.57
C ARG A 341 13.10 14.66 -5.37
N TYR A 342 13.78 13.56 -5.07
CA TYR A 342 13.15 12.24 -4.89
C TYR A 342 13.67 11.55 -3.63
N ALA A 343 12.86 10.69 -3.02
CA ALA A 343 13.28 9.73 -1.99
C ALA A 343 13.10 8.29 -2.46
N VAL A 344 13.67 7.34 -1.73
CA VAL A 344 13.53 5.90 -2.03
C VAL A 344 12.22 5.35 -1.47
N GLY A 345 11.38 4.79 -2.35
CA GLY A 345 10.23 3.95 -2.01
C GLY A 345 10.47 2.48 -2.36
N LEU A 346 9.56 1.59 -1.95
CA LEU A 346 9.68 0.14 -2.13
C LEU A 346 8.46 -0.45 -2.88
N GLN A 347 8.51 -0.45 -4.21
CA GLN A 347 7.44 -1.02 -5.05
C GLN A 347 7.33 -2.54 -4.88
N LYS A 348 6.13 -3.06 -4.59
CA LYS A 348 5.87 -4.51 -4.56
C LYS A 348 6.11 -5.14 -5.95
N LEU A 349 6.79 -6.28 -5.99
CA LEU A 349 6.98 -7.08 -7.21
C LEU A 349 6.22 -8.40 -7.16
N ALA A 350 5.60 -8.77 -8.29
CA ALA A 350 5.03 -10.10 -8.49
C ALA A 350 6.10 -11.21 -8.38
N ARG A 351 5.79 -12.31 -7.69
CA ARG A 351 6.70 -13.48 -7.58
C ARG A 351 6.97 -14.08 -8.97
N PRO A 352 8.22 -14.43 -9.32
CA PRO A 352 8.52 -15.14 -10.57
C PRO A 352 7.85 -16.53 -10.59
N LEU A 353 7.47 -17.00 -11.78
CA LEU A 353 6.88 -18.34 -11.96
C LEU A 353 7.90 -19.44 -11.61
N GLU A 354 7.50 -20.41 -10.80
CA GLU A 354 8.34 -21.52 -10.34
C GLU A 354 8.88 -22.37 -11.52
N ARG A 355 10.21 -22.39 -11.70
CA ARG A 355 10.90 -23.17 -12.75
C ARG A 355 11.55 -24.42 -12.16
N GLN A 356 10.80 -25.52 -12.12
CA GLN A 356 11.17 -26.77 -11.43
C GLN A 356 12.42 -27.50 -11.94
N ILE A 357 12.86 -27.29 -13.19
CA ILE A 357 13.96 -28.06 -13.81
C ILE A 357 14.93 -27.15 -14.56
N LEU A 358 16.23 -27.32 -14.32
CA LEU A 358 17.29 -26.66 -15.08
C LEU A 358 17.38 -27.23 -16.51
N ARG A 359 17.29 -26.37 -17.53
CA ARG A 359 17.35 -26.76 -18.95
C ARG A 359 18.75 -27.17 -19.43
N THR A 360 19.78 -26.73 -18.71
CA THR A 360 21.21 -26.97 -18.99
C THR A 360 21.93 -27.33 -17.69
N ARG A 361 23.23 -27.65 -17.78
CA ARG A 361 24.12 -27.81 -16.62
C ARG A 361 24.91 -26.52 -16.41
N PRO A 362 24.49 -25.61 -15.51
CA PRO A 362 25.23 -24.37 -15.28
C PRO A 362 26.52 -24.62 -14.50
N ILE A 363 27.50 -23.76 -14.75
CA ILE A 363 28.74 -23.60 -13.98
C ILE A 363 28.52 -22.43 -13.02
N ILE A 364 28.37 -22.75 -11.73
CA ILE A 364 27.98 -21.80 -10.68
C ILE A 364 29.16 -21.59 -9.73
N LEU A 365 29.63 -20.37 -9.61
CA LEU A 365 30.60 -19.96 -8.59
C LEU A 365 29.86 -19.46 -7.35
N LEU A 366 30.29 -19.86 -6.15
CA LEU A 366 29.77 -19.35 -4.88
C LEU A 366 30.91 -18.98 -3.94
N THR A 367 30.97 -17.72 -3.49
CA THR A 367 31.83 -17.31 -2.37
C THR A 367 31.12 -17.59 -1.04
N GLY A 368 31.87 -18.08 -0.05
CA GLY A 368 31.31 -18.64 1.18
C GLY A 368 30.54 -19.95 0.99
N GLY A 369 30.47 -20.49 -0.25
CA GLY A 369 29.52 -21.49 -0.73
C GLY A 369 29.55 -22.90 -0.11
N THR A 370 30.25 -23.09 1.00
CA THR A 370 30.38 -24.38 1.69
C THR A 370 29.48 -24.52 2.91
N ARG A 371 28.93 -23.41 3.44
CA ARG A 371 28.22 -23.36 4.74
C ARG A 371 27.04 -22.38 4.72
N GLY A 372 26.07 -22.54 5.62
CA GLY A 372 24.95 -21.60 5.80
C GLY A 372 24.11 -21.31 4.54
N ILE A 373 23.65 -20.06 4.38
CA ILE A 373 22.68 -19.66 3.32
C ILE A 373 23.14 -20.01 1.90
N THR A 374 24.43 -19.90 1.59
CA THR A 374 24.98 -20.21 0.27
C THR A 374 25.10 -21.71 0.02
N ALA A 375 25.28 -22.52 1.08
CA ALA A 375 25.14 -23.96 0.98
C ALA A 375 23.68 -24.36 0.68
N GLU A 376 22.69 -23.74 1.32
CA GLU A 376 21.27 -23.98 1.00
C GLU A 376 20.92 -23.60 -0.44
N ILE A 377 21.46 -22.48 -0.95
CA ILE A 377 21.32 -22.09 -2.36
C ILE A 377 21.97 -23.12 -3.30
N ALA A 378 23.17 -23.63 -2.98
CA ALA A 378 23.81 -24.67 -3.77
C ALA A 378 23.01 -25.99 -3.76
N LYS A 379 22.45 -26.38 -2.60
CA LYS A 379 21.57 -27.56 -2.45
C LYS A 379 20.32 -27.40 -3.31
N ALA A 380 19.62 -26.26 -3.20
CA ALA A 380 18.42 -25.95 -3.98
C ALA A 380 18.68 -25.92 -5.50
N PHE A 381 19.84 -25.45 -5.96
CA PHE A 381 20.25 -25.56 -7.37
C PHE A 381 20.41 -27.03 -7.79
N ALA A 382 21.09 -27.84 -6.97
CA ALA A 382 21.31 -29.26 -7.26
C ALA A 382 20.01 -30.08 -7.24
N GLU A 383 19.02 -29.70 -6.44
CA GLU A 383 17.68 -30.33 -6.43
C GLU A 383 16.91 -30.09 -7.73
N ARG A 384 17.11 -28.96 -8.42
CA ARG A 384 16.51 -28.65 -9.73
C ARG A 384 17.29 -29.24 -10.92
N GLY A 385 18.52 -29.70 -10.72
CA GLY A 385 19.28 -30.44 -11.72
C GLY A 385 20.79 -30.50 -11.47
N PRO A 386 21.54 -31.38 -12.16
CA PRO A 386 22.98 -31.53 -11.95
C PRO A 386 23.79 -30.31 -12.42
N CYS A 387 24.39 -29.57 -11.49
CA CYS A 387 25.21 -28.37 -11.73
C CYS A 387 26.72 -28.68 -11.73
N TYR A 388 27.56 -27.66 -11.96
CA TYR A 388 28.99 -27.69 -11.66
C TYR A 388 29.34 -26.50 -10.76
N PHE A 389 29.57 -26.78 -9.48
CA PHE A 389 29.88 -25.79 -8.47
C PHE A 389 31.38 -25.53 -8.32
N LEU A 390 31.72 -24.26 -8.16
CA LEU A 390 33.05 -23.73 -7.84
C LEU A 390 32.93 -22.99 -6.50
N LEU A 391 33.36 -23.63 -5.41
CA LEU A 391 33.13 -23.16 -4.05
C LEU A 391 34.39 -22.49 -3.49
N LEU A 392 34.31 -21.19 -3.22
CA LEU A 392 35.42 -20.36 -2.73
C LEU A 392 35.21 -20.01 -1.26
N ALA A 393 36.12 -20.43 -0.37
CA ALA A 393 36.11 -20.05 1.05
C ALA A 393 37.46 -20.28 1.74
N GLN A 394 37.71 -19.58 2.85
CA GLN A 394 38.94 -19.73 3.65
C GLN A 394 39.10 -21.12 4.31
N THR A 395 38.01 -21.73 4.77
CA THR A 395 38.04 -23.02 5.50
C THR A 395 37.95 -24.20 4.53
N PRO A 396 38.98 -25.06 4.42
CA PRO A 396 38.92 -26.25 3.58
C PRO A 396 37.99 -27.32 4.19
N PRO A 397 37.28 -28.11 3.36
CA PRO A 397 36.48 -29.23 3.85
C PRO A 397 37.38 -30.35 4.42
N ARG A 398 36.91 -31.04 5.47
CA ARG A 398 37.55 -32.27 5.95
C ARG A 398 37.54 -33.33 4.84
N LYS A 399 38.53 -34.24 4.88
CA LYS A 399 38.58 -35.44 4.02
C LYS A 399 37.67 -36.54 4.56
N GLU A 400 37.72 -36.74 5.88
CA GLU A 400 36.95 -37.73 6.63
C GLU A 400 35.94 -37.03 7.55
N PRO A 401 34.85 -37.70 7.95
CA PRO A 401 33.91 -37.19 8.96
C PRO A 401 34.57 -36.70 10.25
N LEU A 402 33.90 -35.77 10.92
CA LEU A 402 34.27 -35.32 12.26
C LEU A 402 33.79 -36.33 13.33
N ASP A 403 34.73 -36.98 14.01
CA ASP A 403 34.48 -37.56 15.34
C ASP A 403 34.74 -36.47 16.38
N GLU A 404 33.67 -35.75 16.75
CA GLU A 404 33.79 -34.61 17.66
C GLU A 404 34.22 -35.04 19.07
N ALA A 405 33.86 -36.24 19.51
CA ALA A 405 34.24 -36.74 20.83
C ALA A 405 35.75 -37.04 20.89
N ALA A 406 36.30 -37.68 19.86
CA ALA A 406 37.73 -37.93 19.75
C ALA A 406 38.53 -36.63 19.62
N GLU A 407 38.10 -35.71 18.76
CA GLU A 407 38.81 -34.43 18.53
C GLU A 407 38.72 -33.51 19.76
N ARG A 408 37.56 -33.46 20.46
CA ARG A 408 37.42 -32.76 21.75
C ARG A 408 38.36 -33.34 22.80
N ALA A 409 38.50 -34.66 22.89
CA ALA A 409 39.44 -35.28 23.82
C ALA A 409 40.91 -34.94 23.51
N VAL A 410 41.30 -34.91 22.23
CA VAL A 410 42.64 -34.53 21.79
C VAL A 410 42.93 -33.05 22.06
N LEU A 411 42.02 -32.14 21.68
CA LEU A 411 42.16 -30.69 21.93
C LEU A 411 42.21 -30.37 23.43
N ARG A 412 41.36 -31.03 24.23
CA ARG A 412 41.37 -30.92 25.70
C ARG A 412 42.71 -31.36 26.30
N ALA A 413 43.26 -32.48 25.84
CA ALA A 413 44.57 -32.95 26.28
C ALA A 413 45.72 -32.00 25.87
N LYS A 414 45.69 -31.48 24.63
CA LYS A 414 46.62 -30.46 24.12
C LYS A 414 46.58 -29.20 25.00
N LEU A 415 45.42 -28.56 25.14
CA LEU A 415 45.26 -27.31 25.88
C LEU A 415 45.62 -27.46 27.38
N LYS A 416 45.35 -28.62 28.00
CA LYS A 416 45.79 -28.89 29.38
C LYS A 416 47.31 -29.11 29.48
N ALA A 417 47.96 -29.71 28.47
CA ALA A 417 49.41 -29.83 28.42
C ALA A 417 50.13 -28.48 28.10
N GLU A 418 49.46 -27.59 27.38
CA GLU A 418 49.93 -26.23 27.08
C GLU A 418 49.69 -25.22 28.23
N GLY A 419 48.93 -25.62 29.27
CA GLY A 419 48.58 -24.75 30.39
C GLY A 419 47.57 -23.64 30.04
N THR A 420 46.89 -23.76 28.89
CA THR A 420 46.00 -22.73 28.32
C THR A 420 44.52 -23.09 28.39
N PHE A 421 44.18 -24.31 28.83
CA PHE A 421 42.82 -24.86 28.84
C PHE A 421 41.80 -23.98 29.55
N THR A 422 40.77 -23.56 28.80
CA THR A 422 39.50 -23.06 29.32
C THR A 422 38.37 -23.60 28.43
N PRO A 423 37.13 -23.71 28.92
CA PRO A 423 36.00 -24.16 28.13
C PRO A 423 35.75 -23.33 26.86
N ILE A 424 35.86 -22.00 26.93
CA ILE A 424 35.81 -21.14 25.74
C ILE A 424 36.90 -21.54 24.73
N LYS A 425 38.16 -21.71 25.14
CA LYS A 425 39.27 -22.01 24.21
C LYS A 425 39.13 -23.38 23.56
N LEU A 426 38.62 -24.38 24.29
CA LEU A 426 38.30 -25.70 23.72
C LEU A 426 37.22 -25.59 22.63
N GLU A 427 36.15 -24.83 22.89
CA GLU A 427 35.06 -24.62 21.94
C GLU A 427 35.52 -23.77 20.72
N GLN A 428 36.39 -22.77 20.94
CA GLN A 428 37.03 -21.99 19.88
C GLN A 428 37.88 -22.87 18.93
N GLU A 429 38.62 -23.86 19.43
CA GLU A 429 39.39 -24.80 18.60
C GLU A 429 38.48 -25.85 17.90
N LEU A 430 37.31 -26.19 18.46
CA LEU A 430 36.34 -27.10 17.85
C LEU A 430 35.54 -26.46 16.71
N ILE A 431 35.22 -25.17 16.81
CA ILE A 431 34.43 -24.42 15.81
C ILE A 431 34.99 -24.54 14.37
N PRO A 432 36.31 -24.38 14.11
CA PRO A 432 36.92 -24.65 12.80
C PRO A 432 36.71 -26.09 12.30
N LEU A 433 36.76 -27.09 13.18
CA LEU A 433 36.60 -28.50 12.80
C LEU A 433 35.14 -28.81 12.41
N ARG A 434 34.16 -28.29 13.16
CA ARG A 434 32.73 -28.40 12.80
C ARG A 434 32.46 -27.71 11.45
N LYS A 435 32.98 -26.50 11.24
CA LYS A 435 32.88 -25.76 9.96
C LYS A 435 33.49 -26.56 8.81
N ALA A 436 34.65 -27.18 9.01
CA ALA A 436 35.30 -28.01 7.99
C ALA A 436 34.50 -29.30 7.67
N ASP A 437 33.72 -29.85 8.61
CA ASP A 437 32.83 -30.97 8.33
C ASP A 437 31.52 -30.56 7.64
N GLU A 438 30.90 -29.45 8.05
CA GLU A 438 29.72 -28.86 7.36
C GLU A 438 30.02 -28.66 5.86
N ALA A 439 31.23 -28.17 5.55
CA ALA A 439 31.73 -28.02 4.19
C ALA A 439 31.86 -29.35 3.44
N ARG A 440 32.34 -30.42 4.11
CA ARG A 440 32.42 -31.78 3.54
C ARG A 440 31.02 -32.34 3.27
N GLN A 441 30.12 -32.27 4.24
CA GLN A 441 28.73 -32.74 4.13
C GLN A 441 27.99 -32.07 2.97
N THR A 442 28.11 -30.75 2.84
CA THR A 442 27.55 -30.00 1.70
C THR A 442 28.11 -30.49 0.37
N ILE A 443 29.43 -30.65 0.25
CA ILE A 443 30.08 -31.14 -0.98
C ILE A 443 29.63 -32.57 -1.34
N GLU A 444 29.45 -33.45 -0.36
CA GLU A 444 28.92 -34.81 -0.57
C GLU A 444 27.45 -34.79 -1.00
N TYR A 445 26.61 -33.97 -0.38
CA TYR A 445 25.19 -33.82 -0.77
C TYR A 445 25.05 -33.40 -2.24
N LEU A 446 25.81 -32.38 -2.68
CA LEU A 446 25.81 -31.92 -4.07
C LEU A 446 26.26 -33.03 -5.03
N ARG A 447 27.27 -33.84 -4.65
CA ARG A 447 27.76 -34.98 -5.45
C ARG A 447 26.74 -36.12 -5.52
N ASN A 448 26.00 -36.38 -4.44
CA ASN A 448 24.95 -37.40 -4.41
C ASN A 448 23.76 -37.04 -5.31
N LEU A 449 23.49 -35.75 -5.53
CA LEU A 449 22.56 -35.25 -6.56
C LEU A 449 23.15 -35.21 -7.98
N GLY A 450 24.35 -35.77 -8.20
CA GLY A 450 25.01 -35.84 -9.50
C GLY A 450 25.69 -34.55 -9.96
N SER A 451 25.73 -33.51 -9.10
CA SER A 451 26.48 -32.28 -9.36
C SER A 451 28.00 -32.53 -9.24
N LYS A 452 28.80 -31.68 -9.89
CA LYS A 452 30.25 -31.62 -9.65
C LYS A 452 30.48 -30.49 -8.66
N ALA A 453 31.40 -30.67 -7.72
CA ALA A 453 31.81 -29.62 -6.79
C ALA A 453 33.34 -29.64 -6.65
N ARG A 454 33.97 -28.53 -7.06
CA ARG A 454 35.37 -28.20 -6.77
C ARG A 454 35.40 -27.14 -5.67
N PHE A 455 36.38 -27.26 -4.79
CA PHE A 455 36.64 -26.30 -3.71
C PHE A 455 37.97 -25.59 -4.00
N PHE A 456 38.02 -24.30 -3.70
CA PHE A 456 39.21 -23.46 -3.78
C PHE A 456 39.39 -22.69 -2.46
N GLN A 457 40.58 -22.80 -1.86
CA GLN A 457 40.92 -22.02 -0.68
C GLN A 457 41.42 -20.65 -1.12
N VAL A 458 40.75 -19.59 -0.66
CA VAL A 458 41.09 -18.21 -0.97
C VAL A 458 40.57 -17.30 0.16
N ASP A 459 41.28 -16.22 0.47
CA ASP A 459 40.68 -15.12 1.24
C ASP A 459 40.07 -14.11 0.28
N LEU A 460 38.90 -13.58 0.63
CA LEU A 460 38.11 -12.68 -0.20
C LEU A 460 38.37 -11.20 0.13
N SER A 461 39.19 -10.94 1.15
CA SER A 461 39.81 -9.62 1.40
C SER A 461 40.95 -9.31 0.43
N ASP A 462 41.56 -10.35 -0.18
CA ASP A 462 42.71 -10.28 -1.08
C ASP A 462 42.22 -10.25 -2.54
N ASP A 463 42.19 -9.06 -3.13
CA ASP A 463 41.65 -8.85 -4.48
C ASP A 463 42.60 -9.32 -5.59
N GLU A 464 43.91 -9.33 -5.38
CA GLU A 464 44.86 -9.96 -6.30
C GLU A 464 44.70 -11.49 -6.34
N ALA A 465 44.61 -12.14 -5.19
CA ALA A 465 44.43 -13.59 -5.10
C ALA A 465 43.07 -14.04 -5.67
N VAL A 466 41.99 -13.30 -5.41
CA VAL A 466 40.68 -13.56 -6.02
C VAL A 466 40.73 -13.37 -7.54
N THR A 467 41.27 -12.26 -8.04
CA THR A 467 41.36 -12.00 -9.49
C THR A 467 42.16 -13.11 -10.18
N SER A 468 43.35 -13.45 -9.66
CA SER A 468 44.21 -14.51 -10.19
C SER A 468 43.52 -15.88 -10.19
N LEU A 469 42.80 -16.23 -9.12
CA LEU A 469 42.05 -17.48 -9.04
C LEU A 469 40.92 -17.54 -10.09
N ILE A 470 40.18 -16.46 -10.29
CA ILE A 470 39.11 -16.40 -11.30
C ILE A 470 39.69 -16.53 -12.71
N SER A 471 40.82 -15.87 -13.02
CA SER A 471 41.51 -16.03 -14.30
C SER A 471 41.92 -17.49 -14.55
N GLN A 472 42.59 -18.13 -13.59
CA GLN A 472 42.98 -19.55 -13.68
C GLN A 472 41.77 -20.49 -13.85
N VAL A 473 40.67 -20.21 -13.17
CA VAL A 473 39.40 -20.95 -13.30
C VAL A 473 38.85 -20.83 -14.72
N LEU A 474 38.84 -19.62 -15.30
CA LEU A 474 38.36 -19.37 -16.65
C LEU A 474 39.24 -20.03 -17.71
N GLU A 475 40.58 -20.00 -17.57
CA GLU A 475 41.51 -20.74 -18.44
C GLU A 475 41.23 -22.26 -18.47
N HIS A 476 40.91 -22.85 -17.32
CA HIS A 476 40.74 -24.31 -17.18
C HIS A 476 39.32 -24.82 -17.45
N ILE A 477 38.30 -23.94 -17.41
CA ILE A 477 36.87 -24.32 -17.50
C ILE A 477 36.17 -23.64 -18.69
N GLY A 478 36.71 -22.53 -19.19
CA GLY A 478 36.25 -21.81 -20.39
C GLY A 478 35.09 -20.83 -20.17
N ARG A 479 34.36 -20.93 -19.07
CA ARG A 479 33.26 -20.00 -18.68
C ARG A 479 32.84 -20.15 -17.22
N ILE A 480 32.10 -19.16 -16.72
CA ILE A 480 31.27 -19.23 -15.52
C ILE A 480 29.89 -18.70 -15.93
N ASP A 481 28.81 -19.43 -15.65
CA ASP A 481 27.46 -19.03 -16.08
C ASP A 481 26.78 -18.11 -15.04
N ILE A 482 26.99 -18.40 -13.76
CA ILE A 482 26.42 -17.66 -12.62
C ILE A 482 27.50 -17.53 -11.54
N ALA A 483 27.65 -16.36 -10.94
CA ALA A 483 28.46 -16.15 -9.75
C ALA A 483 27.60 -15.59 -8.62
N ILE A 484 27.71 -16.15 -7.42
CA ILE A 484 26.97 -15.73 -6.23
C ILE A 484 27.98 -15.30 -5.16
N HIS A 485 28.05 -14.00 -4.92
CA HIS A 485 28.84 -13.45 -3.83
C HIS A 485 28.04 -13.49 -2.53
N GLY A 486 28.31 -14.50 -1.70
CA GLY A 486 27.67 -14.69 -0.40
C GLY A 486 28.65 -14.86 0.76
N ALA A 487 29.87 -14.37 0.58
CA ALA A 487 30.81 -14.20 1.67
C ALA A 487 30.55 -12.91 2.45
N GLY A 488 31.15 -12.86 3.64
CA GLY A 488 31.00 -11.81 4.62
C GLY A 488 31.07 -12.38 6.02
N VAL A 489 31.32 -11.51 6.97
CA VAL A 489 31.15 -11.75 8.40
C VAL A 489 30.32 -10.61 8.98
N GLU A 490 29.76 -10.82 10.15
CA GLU A 490 28.95 -9.86 10.88
C GLU A 490 29.48 -9.81 12.31
N GLN A 491 29.59 -8.61 12.89
CA GLN A 491 30.20 -8.39 14.19
C GLN A 491 29.58 -7.14 14.87
N SER A 492 28.30 -7.24 15.23
CA SER A 492 27.54 -6.18 15.90
C SER A 492 28.27 -5.68 17.15
N LYS A 493 28.55 -4.37 17.18
CA LYS A 493 29.09 -3.61 18.32
C LYS A 493 28.73 -2.14 18.13
N ARG A 494 28.48 -1.40 19.21
CA ARG A 494 28.35 0.07 19.15
C ARG A 494 29.60 0.71 18.55
N LEU A 495 29.44 1.90 17.99
CA LEU A 495 30.50 2.72 17.41
C LEU A 495 31.64 3.00 18.40
N SER A 496 31.34 3.10 19.69
CA SER A 496 32.31 3.25 20.79
C SER A 496 33.22 2.04 21.00
N ASP A 497 32.71 0.83 20.75
CA ASP A 497 33.35 -0.44 21.15
C ASP A 497 34.01 -1.14 19.95
N LYS A 498 33.78 -0.58 18.75
CA LYS A 498 34.36 -0.97 17.47
C LYS A 498 35.70 -0.27 17.27
N ASN A 499 36.51 -0.77 16.33
CA ASN A 499 37.76 -0.13 15.92
C ASN A 499 37.99 -0.42 14.43
N LEU A 500 39.00 0.22 13.84
CA LEU A 500 39.31 0.08 12.41
C LEU A 500 39.56 -1.38 11.96
N ASN A 501 40.17 -2.24 12.80
CA ASN A 501 40.40 -3.63 12.43
C ASN A 501 39.10 -4.47 12.46
N ASP A 502 38.16 -4.15 13.34
CA ASP A 502 36.81 -4.73 13.33
C ASP A 502 36.05 -4.28 12.06
N PHE A 503 36.07 -2.99 11.74
CA PHE A 503 35.45 -2.43 10.53
C PHE A 503 36.00 -3.10 9.26
N LEU A 504 37.32 -3.15 9.10
CA LEU A 504 37.97 -3.74 7.92
C LEU A 504 37.68 -5.24 7.80
N ARG A 505 37.62 -5.98 8.92
CA ARG A 505 37.27 -7.41 8.94
C ARG A 505 35.86 -7.68 8.39
N VAL A 506 34.89 -6.82 8.70
CA VAL A 506 33.51 -6.93 8.21
C VAL A 506 33.40 -6.41 6.77
N TYR A 507 34.06 -5.29 6.47
CA TYR A 507 33.94 -4.58 5.19
C TYR A 507 34.64 -5.29 4.03
N ALA A 508 35.92 -5.65 4.18
CA ALA A 508 36.76 -6.14 3.09
C ALA A 508 36.25 -7.40 2.37
N PRO A 509 35.89 -8.52 3.05
CA PRO A 509 35.54 -9.77 2.37
C PRO A 509 34.23 -9.70 1.58
N LYS A 510 33.41 -8.65 1.81
CA LYS A 510 32.17 -8.37 1.07
C LYS A 510 32.37 -7.26 0.04
N ALA A 511 32.83 -6.06 0.44
CA ALA A 511 32.98 -4.92 -0.47
C ALA A 511 34.16 -5.10 -1.46
N ARG A 512 35.37 -5.38 -0.97
CA ARG A 512 36.53 -5.68 -1.85
C ARG A 512 36.38 -7.04 -2.52
N GLY A 513 35.78 -8.02 -1.83
CA GLY A 513 35.43 -9.31 -2.41
C GLY A 513 34.47 -9.21 -3.60
N ALA A 514 33.48 -8.31 -3.55
CA ALA A 514 32.60 -8.01 -4.69
C ALA A 514 33.34 -7.23 -5.80
N LEU A 515 34.19 -6.26 -5.44
CA LEU A 515 35.04 -5.51 -6.38
C LEU A 515 35.95 -6.43 -7.20
N ALA A 516 36.64 -7.38 -6.55
CA ALA A 516 37.52 -8.35 -7.21
C ALA A 516 36.75 -9.25 -8.18
N LEU A 517 35.56 -9.75 -7.77
CA LEU A 517 34.70 -10.51 -8.67
C LEU A 517 34.18 -9.67 -9.84
N HIS A 518 33.77 -8.42 -9.61
CA HIS A 518 33.30 -7.51 -10.67
C HIS A 518 34.40 -7.27 -11.71
N LYS A 519 35.65 -7.05 -11.27
CA LYS A 519 36.82 -6.89 -12.15
C LYS A 519 37.20 -8.17 -12.91
N ALA A 520 37.00 -9.35 -12.33
CA ALA A 520 37.51 -10.61 -12.87
C ALA A 520 36.48 -11.47 -13.65
N LEU A 521 35.17 -11.21 -13.51
CA LEU A 521 34.11 -12.01 -14.15
C LEU A 521 33.69 -11.45 -15.53
N PRO A 522 33.68 -12.27 -16.60
CA PRO A 522 33.17 -11.91 -17.93
C PRO A 522 31.79 -11.26 -17.88
N GLU A 523 31.51 -10.29 -18.74
CA GLU A 523 30.27 -9.49 -18.72
C GLU A 523 28.98 -10.33 -18.87
N ASP A 524 29.05 -11.49 -19.53
CA ASP A 524 27.94 -12.44 -19.72
C ASP A 524 27.66 -13.34 -18.50
N CYS A 525 28.57 -13.40 -17.52
CA CYS A 525 28.34 -14.09 -16.25
C CYS A 525 27.30 -13.34 -15.40
N PHE A 526 26.24 -14.03 -14.97
CA PHE A 526 25.21 -13.42 -14.12
C PHE A 526 25.69 -13.31 -12.68
N LEU A 527 25.90 -12.09 -12.17
CA LEU A 527 26.47 -11.82 -10.84
C LEU A 527 25.38 -11.52 -9.79
N VAL A 528 25.33 -12.31 -8.73
CA VAL A 528 24.37 -12.17 -7.63
C VAL A 528 25.07 -11.71 -6.35
N GLY A 529 24.59 -10.62 -5.75
CA GLY A 529 25.05 -10.10 -4.46
C GLY A 529 24.11 -10.50 -3.33
N MET A 530 24.63 -11.17 -2.31
CA MET A 530 23.88 -11.48 -1.08
C MET A 530 23.98 -10.29 -0.12
N GLY A 531 23.13 -9.28 -0.35
CA GLY A 531 22.97 -8.09 0.48
C GLY A 531 22.28 -8.35 1.82
N SER A 532 21.76 -7.29 2.43
CA SER A 532 21.00 -7.36 3.68
C SER A 532 20.21 -6.08 3.91
N ILE A 533 19.02 -6.20 4.51
CA ILE A 533 18.21 -5.06 4.95
C ILE A 533 18.97 -4.07 5.86
N ALA A 534 20.02 -4.50 6.55
CA ALA A 534 20.91 -3.61 7.30
C ALA A 534 21.67 -2.62 6.40
N GLY A 535 22.12 -3.03 5.21
CA GLY A 535 22.68 -2.10 4.22
C GLY A 535 21.63 -1.11 3.72
N ARG A 536 20.45 -1.63 3.35
CA ARG A 536 19.33 -0.85 2.82
C ARG A 536 18.85 0.25 3.76
N PHE A 537 18.58 -0.07 5.03
CA PHE A 537 17.90 0.84 5.96
C PHE A 537 18.79 1.36 7.10
N GLY A 538 20.05 0.91 7.17
CA GLY A 538 20.91 1.03 8.35
C GLY A 538 20.45 0.13 9.49
N ASN A 539 21.37 -0.29 10.37
CA ASN A 539 21.04 -0.89 11.66
C ASN A 539 22.04 -0.47 12.74
N SER A 540 21.55 -0.29 13.97
CA SER A 540 22.36 0.11 15.14
C SER A 540 23.42 -0.95 15.45
N GLY A 541 24.64 -0.54 15.78
CA GLY A 541 25.79 -1.44 16.01
C GLY A 541 26.34 -2.17 14.77
N GLN A 542 25.79 -1.90 13.57
CA GLN A 542 26.15 -2.55 12.30
C GLN A 542 26.68 -1.56 11.25
N THR A 543 27.43 -0.54 11.69
CA THR A 543 27.99 0.53 10.84
C THR A 543 28.86 0.02 9.68
N ASP A 544 29.80 -0.87 9.99
CA ASP A 544 30.66 -1.59 9.05
C ASP A 544 29.88 -2.56 8.13
N TYR A 545 28.96 -3.35 8.68
CA TYR A 545 28.17 -4.31 7.91
C TYR A 545 27.20 -3.62 6.95
N SER A 546 26.60 -2.50 7.36
CA SER A 546 25.71 -1.70 6.52
C SER A 546 26.49 -1.07 5.36
N ALA A 547 27.65 -0.46 5.65
CA ALA A 547 28.59 0.02 4.64
C ALA A 547 29.00 -1.09 3.65
N ALA A 548 29.33 -2.29 4.15
CA ALA A 548 29.79 -3.41 3.33
C ALA A 548 28.72 -3.94 2.36
N ASN A 549 27.45 -3.94 2.77
CA ASN A 549 26.33 -4.37 1.92
C ASN A 549 25.95 -3.30 0.89
N GLU A 550 25.91 -2.02 1.26
CA GLU A 550 25.58 -0.92 0.35
C GLU A 550 26.71 -0.66 -0.67
N ALA A 551 27.98 -0.81 -0.28
CA ALA A 551 29.11 -0.82 -1.21
C ALA A 551 28.94 -1.87 -2.33
N MET A 552 28.51 -3.08 -1.96
CA MET A 552 28.22 -4.14 -2.94
C MET A 552 26.97 -3.83 -3.78
N ALA A 553 25.93 -3.26 -3.19
CA ALA A 553 24.71 -2.85 -3.90
C ALA A 553 25.01 -1.88 -5.04
N GLN A 554 25.66 -0.74 -4.72
CA GLN A 554 26.01 0.29 -5.69
C GLN A 554 26.94 -0.24 -6.80
N LEU A 555 27.87 -1.14 -6.47
CA LEU A 555 28.74 -1.79 -7.45
C LEU A 555 28.00 -2.72 -8.41
N LEU A 556 27.03 -3.51 -7.91
CA LEU A 556 26.24 -4.40 -8.76
C LEU A 556 25.25 -3.63 -9.62
N LEU A 557 24.60 -2.59 -9.09
CA LEU A 557 23.68 -1.72 -9.83
C LEU A 557 24.28 -1.09 -11.10
N ARG A 558 25.62 -0.99 -11.20
CA ARG A 558 26.34 -0.53 -12.40
C ARG A 558 26.64 -1.64 -13.43
N ARG A 559 26.28 -2.90 -13.16
CA ARG A 559 26.47 -4.07 -14.03
C ARG A 559 25.11 -4.62 -14.51
N SER A 560 24.90 -4.59 -15.82
CA SER A 560 23.67 -5.03 -16.50
C SER A 560 23.22 -6.46 -16.13
N ASN A 561 24.13 -7.42 -16.21
CA ASN A 561 23.89 -8.83 -15.86
C ASN A 561 24.16 -9.07 -14.37
N SER A 562 23.38 -8.42 -13.49
CA SER A 562 23.50 -8.62 -12.05
C SER A 562 22.18 -8.45 -11.28
N LEU A 563 22.15 -9.05 -10.08
CA LEU A 563 21.06 -8.98 -9.12
C LEU A 563 21.62 -8.84 -7.70
N HIS A 564 21.42 -7.70 -7.05
CA HIS A 564 21.65 -7.54 -5.61
C HIS A 564 20.36 -7.85 -4.85
N VAL A 565 20.45 -8.63 -3.76
CA VAL A 565 19.28 -9.00 -2.95
C VAL A 565 19.50 -8.65 -1.49
N ASP A 566 18.72 -7.70 -0.97
CA ASP A 566 18.73 -7.31 0.43
C ASP A 566 17.81 -8.22 1.26
N TRP A 567 18.41 -9.21 1.90
CA TRP A 567 17.70 -10.22 2.70
C TRP A 567 17.37 -9.73 4.12
N SER A 568 16.15 -10.04 4.58
CA SER A 568 15.87 -10.20 6.02
C SER A 568 16.64 -11.41 6.61
N GLY A 569 16.65 -11.54 7.94
CA GLY A 569 17.31 -12.65 8.63
C GLY A 569 16.75 -14.01 8.19
N TRP A 570 17.61 -14.98 7.91
CA TRP A 570 17.20 -16.36 7.59
C TRP A 570 17.09 -17.16 8.90
N ALA A 571 15.97 -17.85 9.12
CA ALA A 571 15.83 -18.76 10.26
C ALA A 571 16.81 -19.93 10.16
N ASP A 572 17.18 -20.55 11.29
CA ASP A 572 17.88 -21.84 11.41
C ASP A 572 19.26 -22.02 10.73
N VAL A 573 19.72 -21.09 9.86
CA VAL A 573 20.99 -21.17 9.14
C VAL A 573 21.73 -19.83 9.05
N GLY A 574 23.04 -19.89 8.82
CA GLY A 574 23.85 -18.69 8.59
C GLY A 574 24.08 -17.87 9.85
N MET A 575 24.12 -16.54 9.71
CA MET A 575 24.50 -15.62 10.79
C MET A 575 23.34 -15.33 11.76
N ALA A 576 22.09 -15.21 11.26
CA ALA A 576 20.92 -14.94 12.09
C ALA A 576 20.55 -16.10 13.04
N ALA A 577 21.00 -17.33 12.75
CA ALA A 577 20.83 -18.50 13.63
C ALA A 577 21.92 -18.63 14.72
N GLN A 578 22.87 -17.69 14.82
CA GLN A 578 23.93 -17.70 15.83
C GLN A 578 23.61 -16.72 16.96
N ASN A 579 24.15 -16.98 18.16
CA ASN A 579 24.21 -16.06 19.30
C ASN A 579 22.88 -15.35 19.64
N ASN A 580 21.78 -16.11 19.70
CA ASN A 580 20.41 -15.62 19.96
C ASN A 580 19.87 -14.54 18.97
N MET A 581 20.57 -14.26 17.86
CA MET A 581 20.19 -13.20 16.92
C MET A 581 18.77 -13.37 16.35
N SER A 582 18.32 -14.62 16.11
CA SER A 582 16.93 -14.91 15.71
C SER A 582 15.89 -14.43 16.73
N GLN A 583 16.17 -14.53 18.04
CA GLN A 583 15.29 -14.03 19.10
C GLN A 583 15.30 -12.50 19.13
N ILE A 584 16.48 -11.87 18.99
CA ILE A 584 16.63 -10.41 18.96
C ILE A 584 15.87 -9.80 17.77
N LEU A 585 16.02 -10.37 16.57
CA LEU A 585 15.30 -9.96 15.36
C LEU A 585 13.78 -10.12 15.53
N THR A 586 13.33 -11.25 16.09
CA THR A 586 11.90 -11.49 16.35
C THR A 586 11.35 -10.50 17.38
N THR A 587 12.14 -10.14 18.41
CA THR A 587 11.77 -9.15 19.43
C THR A 587 11.68 -7.74 18.84
N LYS A 588 12.56 -7.39 17.89
CA LYS A 588 12.47 -6.16 17.07
C LYS A 588 11.38 -6.23 15.98
N GLY A 589 10.51 -7.26 15.96
CA GLY A 589 9.41 -7.40 15.00
C GLY A 589 9.80 -7.76 13.57
N ILE A 590 11.04 -8.23 13.33
CA ILE A 590 11.55 -8.62 12.00
C ILE A 590 11.18 -10.07 11.72
N GLU A 591 10.48 -10.31 10.60
CA GLU A 591 10.09 -11.66 10.18
C GLU A 591 11.24 -12.42 9.53
N LEU A 592 11.51 -13.63 10.03
CA LEU A 592 12.61 -14.48 9.57
C LEU A 592 12.22 -15.33 8.35
N LEU A 593 13.14 -15.42 7.40
CA LEU A 593 12.95 -16.09 6.12
C LEU A 593 13.19 -17.61 6.24
N PRO A 594 12.26 -18.49 5.81
CA PRO A 594 12.42 -19.94 5.92
C PRO A 594 13.40 -20.49 4.85
N PRO A 595 14.57 -21.04 5.20
CA PRO A 595 15.72 -21.16 4.30
C PRO A 595 15.46 -21.85 2.96
N ARG A 596 14.81 -23.01 2.96
CA ARG A 596 14.62 -23.81 1.74
C ARG A 596 13.68 -23.13 0.75
N GLY A 597 12.63 -22.47 1.22
CA GLY A 597 11.74 -21.67 0.37
C GLY A 597 12.46 -20.46 -0.23
N THR A 598 13.22 -19.75 0.60
CA THR A 598 13.98 -18.55 0.22
C THR A 598 15.11 -18.85 -0.76
N ALA A 599 15.85 -19.95 -0.56
CA ALA A 599 16.85 -20.44 -1.50
C ALA A 599 16.24 -20.82 -2.87
N HIS A 600 15.03 -21.38 -2.89
CA HIS A 600 14.30 -21.63 -4.14
C HIS A 600 13.86 -20.31 -4.80
N LEU A 601 13.32 -19.34 -4.06
CA LEU A 601 12.94 -18.03 -4.60
C LEU A 601 14.11 -17.32 -5.30
N LEU A 602 15.32 -17.36 -4.74
CA LEU A 602 16.49 -16.80 -5.42
C LEU A 602 16.72 -17.44 -6.80
N ILE A 603 16.60 -18.76 -6.89
CA ILE A 603 16.78 -19.47 -8.16
C ILE A 603 15.67 -19.11 -9.15
N ASP A 604 14.43 -18.91 -8.71
CA ASP A 604 13.36 -18.44 -9.59
C ASP A 604 13.56 -16.99 -10.05
N MET A 605 14.20 -16.12 -9.24
CA MET A 605 14.61 -14.78 -9.68
C MET A 605 15.72 -14.84 -10.74
N ILE A 606 16.77 -15.63 -10.49
CA ILE A 606 17.90 -15.82 -11.44
C ILE A 606 17.41 -16.45 -12.74
N LEU A 607 16.60 -17.51 -12.67
CA LEU A 607 16.02 -18.16 -13.85
C LEU A 607 14.95 -17.33 -14.55
N ALA A 608 14.42 -16.28 -13.92
CA ALA A 608 13.57 -15.28 -14.55
C ALA A 608 14.35 -14.05 -15.05
N GLU A 609 15.70 -14.10 -14.98
CA GLU A 609 16.61 -13.04 -15.46
C GLU A 609 16.30 -11.67 -14.83
N ARG A 610 15.84 -11.67 -13.56
CA ARG A 610 15.57 -10.44 -12.80
C ARG A 610 16.88 -9.75 -12.43
N THR A 611 17.06 -8.51 -12.89
CA THR A 611 18.26 -7.70 -12.63
C THR A 611 17.98 -6.50 -11.73
N GLY A 612 19.05 -5.82 -11.30
CA GLY A 612 18.97 -4.65 -10.43
C GLY A 612 18.94 -5.07 -8.96
N GLU A 613 18.01 -4.52 -8.18
CA GLU A 613 17.99 -4.65 -6.73
C GLU A 613 16.61 -5.01 -6.19
N ILE A 614 16.59 -5.97 -5.25
CA ILE A 614 15.35 -6.50 -4.66
C ILE A 614 15.54 -6.71 -3.14
N VAL A 615 14.64 -6.14 -2.34
CA VAL A 615 14.49 -6.45 -0.92
C VAL A 615 13.60 -7.69 -0.77
N VAL A 616 14.04 -8.70 -0.01
CA VAL A 616 13.24 -9.88 0.34
C VAL A 616 12.96 -9.87 1.84
N SER A 617 11.70 -9.67 2.20
CA SER A 617 11.28 -9.38 3.58
C SER A 617 9.84 -9.83 3.82
N GLY A 618 9.55 -10.20 5.07
CA GLY A 618 8.18 -10.19 5.60
C GLY A 618 7.90 -8.85 6.27
N ALA A 619 7.46 -8.89 7.53
CA ALA A 619 7.56 -7.75 8.43
C ALA A 619 9.02 -7.29 8.64
N LEU A 620 9.23 -5.96 8.74
CA LEU A 620 10.54 -5.34 9.00
C LEU A 620 10.67 -4.70 10.39
N GLY A 621 9.59 -4.67 11.18
CA GLY A 621 9.61 -4.25 12.58
C GLY A 621 10.23 -2.87 12.81
N ASP A 622 11.18 -2.77 13.75
CA ASP A 622 11.85 -1.53 14.15
C ASP A 622 12.75 -0.89 13.06
N LEU A 623 12.94 -1.54 11.92
CA LEU A 623 13.57 -0.93 10.73
C LEU A 623 12.57 -0.01 10.01
N ASP A 624 12.00 0.94 10.77
CA ASP A 624 11.06 1.95 10.29
C ASP A 624 11.71 2.85 9.23
N VAL A 625 10.95 3.24 8.22
CA VAL A 625 11.41 4.22 7.22
C VAL A 625 10.59 5.51 7.35
N PRO A 626 11.14 6.68 6.97
CA PRO A 626 10.34 7.90 6.86
C PRO A 626 9.21 7.68 5.84
N ALA A 627 8.00 8.14 6.15
CA ALA A 627 6.91 8.12 5.18
C ALA A 627 7.13 9.18 4.09
N HIS A 628 6.76 8.89 2.83
CA HIS A 628 6.85 9.86 1.72
C HIS A 628 5.80 10.98 1.78
N HIS A 629 4.76 10.80 2.60
CA HIS A 629 3.65 11.75 2.74
C HIS A 629 3.77 12.57 4.02
N ALA A 630 3.61 13.88 3.89
CA ALA A 630 3.93 14.86 4.94
C ALA A 630 3.04 14.78 6.20
N LEU A 631 1.87 14.13 6.11
CA LEU A 631 0.97 13.92 7.26
C LEU A 631 1.36 12.70 8.12
N PHE A 632 2.43 11.98 7.78
CA PHE A 632 2.96 10.86 8.55
C PHE A 632 4.40 11.12 9.03
N ASP A 633 4.75 10.55 10.19
CA ASP A 633 6.11 10.62 10.75
C ASP A 633 6.96 9.40 10.29
N ARG A 634 6.34 8.23 10.11
CA ARG A 634 7.03 6.98 9.70
C ARG A 634 6.12 5.96 9.02
N GLN A 635 6.76 5.01 8.33
CA GLN A 635 6.19 3.84 7.68
C GLN A 635 6.86 2.56 8.21
N LEU A 636 6.01 1.55 8.48
CA LEU A 636 6.36 0.21 8.91
C LEU A 636 5.88 -0.79 7.86
N PHE A 637 6.69 -1.80 7.54
CA PHE A 637 6.27 -2.93 6.71
C PHE A 637 5.87 -4.10 7.61
N THR A 638 4.63 -4.56 7.48
CA THR A 638 4.05 -5.64 8.28
C THR A 638 3.99 -6.94 7.47
N SER A 639 3.58 -8.04 8.10
CA SER A 639 3.33 -9.32 7.46
C SER A 639 2.10 -9.33 6.54
N GLU A 640 1.21 -8.33 6.66
CA GLU A 640 -0.06 -8.23 5.92
C GLU A 640 -0.12 -7.02 4.95
N GLY A 641 0.86 -6.11 5.01
CA GLY A 641 0.86 -4.89 4.19
C GLY A 641 1.82 -3.83 4.72
N VAL A 642 1.31 -2.60 4.90
CA VAL A 642 2.04 -1.48 5.49
C VAL A 642 1.24 -0.80 6.61
N ARG A 643 1.93 -0.13 7.51
CA ARG A 643 1.36 0.68 8.59
C ARG A 643 2.08 2.03 8.65
N LEU A 644 1.36 3.13 8.51
CA LEU A 644 1.91 4.49 8.56
C LEU A 644 1.41 5.19 9.82
N GLU A 645 2.31 5.88 10.54
CA GLU A 645 2.04 6.45 11.86
C GLU A 645 2.33 7.95 11.95
N ARG A 646 1.51 8.68 12.71
CA ARG A 646 1.66 10.12 12.99
C ARG A 646 1.39 10.41 14.46
N MET A 647 2.28 11.16 15.09
CA MET A 647 2.02 11.81 16.37
C MET A 647 1.30 13.13 16.13
N LEU A 648 -0.03 13.08 16.07
CA LEU A 648 -0.91 14.20 15.72
C LEU A 648 -0.90 15.26 16.84
N SER A 649 -0.70 16.54 16.49
CA SER A 649 -0.67 17.64 17.47
C SER A 649 -0.83 19.01 16.83
N LEU A 650 -1.46 19.97 17.50
CA LEU A 650 -1.67 21.33 16.96
C LEU A 650 -0.37 22.09 16.63
N GLN A 651 0.76 21.71 17.24
CA GLN A 651 2.07 22.28 16.94
C GLN A 651 2.64 21.78 15.61
N LYS A 652 2.41 20.50 15.24
CA LYS A 652 2.81 19.92 13.94
C LYS A 652 1.74 20.10 12.86
N ASP A 653 0.49 20.12 13.26
CA ASP A 653 -0.71 20.01 12.44
C ASP A 653 -1.65 21.22 12.68
N PRO A 654 -1.17 22.48 12.55
CA PRO A 654 -1.94 23.68 12.93
C PRO A 654 -3.21 23.88 12.10
N TRP A 655 -3.31 23.23 10.94
CA TRP A 655 -4.53 23.19 10.12
C TRP A 655 -5.73 22.57 10.86
N LEU A 656 -5.53 21.78 11.92
CA LEU A 656 -6.60 21.28 12.79
C LEU A 656 -7.32 22.39 13.58
N GLU A 657 -6.74 23.59 13.72
CA GLU A 657 -7.44 24.76 14.29
C GLU A 657 -8.68 25.14 13.45
N ASP A 658 -8.60 24.97 12.13
CA ASP A 658 -9.69 25.26 11.19
C ASP A 658 -10.79 24.18 11.16
N HIS A 659 -10.68 23.13 12.00
CA HIS A 659 -11.67 22.06 12.12
C HIS A 659 -11.93 21.70 13.61
N ARG A 660 -12.38 22.70 14.39
CA ARG A 660 -12.82 22.54 15.78
C ARG A 660 -14.34 22.41 15.92
N ILE A 661 -14.80 21.33 16.55
CA ILE A 661 -16.21 21.12 16.93
C ILE A 661 -16.35 21.37 18.43
N ASP A 662 -17.23 22.30 18.83
CA ASP A 662 -17.41 22.75 20.22
C ASP A 662 -16.09 23.13 20.93
N GLY A 663 -15.16 23.73 20.16
CA GLY A 663 -13.82 24.10 20.63
C GLY A 663 -12.79 22.95 20.69
N VAL A 664 -13.20 21.70 20.44
CA VAL A 664 -12.31 20.53 20.40
C VAL A 664 -11.83 20.31 18.96
N ALA A 665 -10.51 20.20 18.75
CA ALA A 665 -9.97 19.88 17.42
C ALA A 665 -10.28 18.43 17.03
N VAL A 666 -10.78 18.24 15.80
CA VAL A 666 -11.20 16.95 15.27
C VAL A 666 -10.51 16.71 13.92
N LEU A 667 -10.08 15.48 13.63
CA LEU A 667 -9.58 15.14 12.29
C LEU A 667 -10.75 15.15 11.28
N PRO A 668 -10.67 15.92 10.17
CA PRO A 668 -11.69 15.89 9.12
C PRO A 668 -11.77 14.49 8.47
N GLY A 669 -12.98 14.03 8.17
CA GLY A 669 -13.18 12.72 7.52
C GLY A 669 -12.52 12.62 6.14
N ALA A 670 -12.44 13.74 5.41
CA ALA A 670 -11.74 13.81 4.13
C ALA A 670 -10.22 13.68 4.28
N ILE A 671 -9.60 14.32 5.29
CA ILE A 671 -8.17 14.10 5.60
C ILE A 671 -7.93 12.69 6.14
N GLY A 672 -8.93 12.09 6.80
CA GLY A 672 -8.93 10.65 7.12
C GLY A 672 -8.74 9.75 5.89
N LEU A 673 -9.32 10.12 4.75
CA LEU A 673 -9.14 9.39 3.48
C LEU A 673 -7.81 9.70 2.80
N GLU A 674 -7.31 10.94 2.91
CA GLU A 674 -5.94 11.28 2.47
C GLU A 674 -4.90 10.39 3.17
N LEU A 675 -5.01 10.22 4.50
CA LEU A 675 -4.14 9.32 5.27
C LEU A 675 -4.26 7.86 4.79
N MET A 676 -5.46 7.41 4.43
CA MET A 676 -5.68 6.05 3.91
C MET A 676 -5.19 5.87 2.47
N ALA A 677 -5.29 6.89 1.63
CA ALA A 677 -4.74 6.92 0.27
C ALA A 677 -3.20 6.92 0.28
N ALA A 678 -2.58 7.77 1.09
CA ALA A 678 -1.13 7.81 1.30
C ALA A 678 -0.60 6.48 1.87
N ALA A 679 -1.34 5.79 2.73
CA ALA A 679 -0.94 4.46 3.21
C ALA A 679 -0.99 3.37 2.12
N ALA A 680 -1.99 3.37 1.24
CA ALA A 680 -2.03 2.45 0.10
C ALA A 680 -0.90 2.74 -0.92
N LEU A 681 -0.69 4.01 -1.26
CA LEU A 681 0.40 4.43 -2.16
C LEU A 681 1.80 4.15 -1.58
N ALA A 682 1.94 4.13 -0.25
CA ALA A 682 3.19 3.72 0.39
C ALA A 682 3.51 2.22 0.26
N ALA A 683 2.54 1.37 -0.10
CA ALA A 683 2.77 -0.03 -0.47
C ALA A 683 3.11 -0.20 -1.97
N GLU A 684 2.58 0.68 -2.83
CA GLU A 684 2.86 0.72 -4.27
C GLU A 684 3.20 2.13 -4.77
N PRO A 685 4.42 2.62 -4.47
CA PRO A 685 4.86 3.97 -4.84
C PRO A 685 4.99 4.29 -6.34
N GLU A 686 4.92 3.30 -7.25
CA GLU A 686 4.82 3.53 -8.71
C GLU A 686 3.34 3.63 -9.20
N SER A 687 2.35 3.40 -8.33
CA SER A 687 0.90 3.48 -8.63
C SER A 687 0.33 4.88 -8.32
N LYS A 688 -0.92 5.18 -8.74
CA LYS A 688 -1.62 6.46 -8.45
C LYS A 688 -2.99 6.22 -7.81
N TYR A 689 -3.50 7.19 -7.06
CA TYR A 689 -4.85 7.13 -6.49
C TYR A 689 -5.92 7.35 -7.56
N TYR A 690 -6.96 6.52 -7.53
CA TYR A 690 -8.16 6.63 -8.39
C TYR A 690 -9.45 6.79 -7.59
N GLY A 691 -9.47 6.46 -6.29
CA GLY A 691 -10.71 6.57 -5.52
C GLY A 691 -10.75 5.78 -4.21
N ALA A 692 -11.95 5.77 -3.62
CA ALA A 692 -12.25 4.99 -2.43
C ALA A 692 -13.68 4.45 -2.47
N GLN A 693 -13.91 3.25 -1.94
CA GLN A 693 -15.23 2.62 -1.84
C GLN A 693 -15.49 2.06 -0.43
N ILE A 694 -16.76 1.77 -0.13
CA ILE A 694 -17.24 1.19 1.15
C ILE A 694 -16.78 2.01 2.38
N VAL A 695 -16.65 3.32 2.22
CA VAL A 695 -16.09 4.23 3.23
C VAL A 695 -17.07 4.40 4.39
N THR A 696 -16.58 4.23 5.62
CA THR A 696 -17.35 4.45 6.86
C THR A 696 -16.53 5.19 7.91
N PHE A 697 -17.14 6.18 8.55
CA PHE A 697 -16.57 6.94 9.67
C PHE A 697 -17.23 6.50 10.98
N HIS A 698 -16.55 5.68 11.77
CA HIS A 698 -17.09 5.02 12.98
C HIS A 698 -17.04 5.91 14.22
N THR A 699 -15.96 6.66 14.41
CA THR A 699 -15.75 7.54 15.58
C THR A 699 -14.77 8.66 15.23
N PRO A 700 -15.05 9.93 15.59
CA PRO A 700 -14.13 11.03 15.32
C PRO A 700 -12.81 10.92 16.11
N VAL A 701 -11.68 11.15 15.44
CA VAL A 701 -10.39 11.37 16.12
C VAL A 701 -10.45 12.75 16.77
N LYS A 702 -10.39 12.82 18.11
CA LYS A 702 -10.49 14.08 18.88
C LYS A 702 -9.22 14.37 19.67
N LEU A 703 -8.62 15.53 19.42
CA LEU A 703 -7.48 16.03 20.16
C LEU A 703 -7.98 16.87 21.35
N TYR A 704 -7.61 16.50 22.58
CA TYR A 704 -8.13 17.12 23.80
C TYR A 704 -7.00 17.84 24.56
N ARG A 705 -7.25 19.09 24.95
CA ARG A 705 -6.30 19.92 25.75
C ARG A 705 -4.89 19.91 25.14
N ASP A 706 -4.84 19.94 23.81
CA ASP A 706 -3.65 20.05 22.99
C ASP A 706 -2.62 18.93 23.20
N GLN A 707 -3.04 17.83 23.84
CA GLN A 707 -2.23 16.62 24.04
C GLN A 707 -1.98 15.91 22.72
N GLN A 708 -0.73 15.46 22.51
CA GLN A 708 -0.36 14.66 21.34
C GLN A 708 -1.12 13.32 21.31
N LEU A 709 -1.46 12.84 20.12
CA LEU A 709 -2.16 11.57 19.92
C LEU A 709 -1.51 10.75 18.82
N LEU A 710 -1.08 9.53 19.15
CA LEU A 710 -0.63 8.58 18.14
C LEU A 710 -1.84 8.08 17.33
N ILE A 711 -1.79 8.33 16.02
CA ILE A 711 -2.70 7.73 15.03
C ILE A 711 -1.90 6.88 14.05
N TRP A 712 -2.52 5.85 13.50
CA TRP A 712 -1.93 5.07 12.41
C TRP A 712 -2.99 4.58 11.44
N VAL A 713 -2.59 4.39 10.18
CA VAL A 713 -3.35 3.62 9.19
C VAL A 713 -2.66 2.28 8.98
N GLU A 714 -3.41 1.19 9.03
CA GLU A 714 -2.99 -0.08 8.42
C GLU A 714 -3.61 -0.19 7.03
N ALA A 715 -2.80 -0.54 6.02
CA ALA A 715 -3.23 -0.75 4.63
C ALA A 715 -2.83 -2.16 4.17
N LYS A 716 -3.82 -2.96 3.77
CA LYS A 716 -3.69 -4.40 3.47
C LYS A 716 -4.32 -4.70 2.11
N GLU A 717 -3.57 -5.34 1.22
CA GLU A 717 -4.03 -5.64 -0.14
C GLU A 717 -5.11 -6.72 -0.13
N ILE A 718 -6.28 -6.43 -0.71
CA ILE A 718 -7.36 -7.42 -0.91
C ILE A 718 -7.12 -8.18 -2.22
N GLN A 719 -6.75 -7.42 -3.26
CA GLN A 719 -6.41 -7.87 -4.60
C GLN A 719 -5.54 -6.80 -5.28
N GLU A 720 -4.92 -7.13 -6.41
CA GLU A 720 -4.12 -6.21 -7.22
C GLU A 720 -4.88 -4.89 -7.48
N GLY A 721 -4.31 -3.75 -7.07
CA GLY A 721 -4.92 -2.41 -7.20
C GLY A 721 -5.92 -1.98 -6.10
N LEU A 722 -6.26 -2.83 -5.12
CA LEU A 722 -7.29 -2.56 -4.10
C LEU A 722 -6.83 -2.90 -2.67
N TYR A 723 -6.84 -1.89 -1.80
CA TYR A 723 -6.33 -1.97 -0.43
C TYR A 723 -7.44 -1.70 0.60
N HIS A 724 -7.61 -2.59 1.57
CA HIS A 724 -8.39 -2.31 2.79
C HIS A 724 -7.55 -1.44 3.72
N CYS A 725 -8.07 -0.27 4.07
CA CYS A 725 -7.39 0.71 4.92
C CYS A 725 -8.22 1.02 6.18
N GLU A 726 -7.55 1.03 7.34
CA GLU A 726 -8.17 1.24 8.64
C GLU A 726 -7.38 2.26 9.46
N LEU A 727 -8.01 3.39 9.82
CA LEU A 727 -7.41 4.43 10.67
C LEU A 727 -7.73 4.17 12.15
N TYR A 728 -6.70 4.08 12.97
CA TYR A 728 -6.75 3.88 14.42
C TYR A 728 -6.13 5.05 15.20
N SER A 729 -6.43 5.12 16.49
CA SER A 729 -5.61 5.86 17.47
C SER A 729 -5.37 5.04 18.74
N GLY A 730 -4.23 5.28 19.38
CA GLY A 730 -3.79 4.58 20.59
C GLY A 730 -3.63 5.52 21.77
N ARG A 731 -4.05 5.10 22.96
CA ARG A 731 -3.91 5.86 24.23
C ARG A 731 -3.52 4.94 25.37
N ASN A 732 -2.47 5.31 26.11
CA ASN A 732 -2.12 4.65 27.36
C ASN A 732 -3.10 5.11 28.45
N LEU A 733 -3.76 4.17 29.12
CA LEU A 733 -4.61 4.41 30.28
C LEU A 733 -3.81 4.18 31.58
N ILE A 734 -4.37 4.63 32.70
CA ILE A 734 -3.78 4.42 34.04
C ILE A 734 -3.67 2.91 34.33
N GLY A 735 -2.47 2.46 34.69
CA GLY A 735 -2.16 1.06 34.96
C GLY A 735 -1.88 0.22 33.71
N ASP A 736 -0.99 0.73 32.84
CA ASP A 736 -0.38 0.09 31.66
C ASP A 736 -1.33 -0.56 30.63
N LYS A 737 -2.61 -0.21 30.69
CA LYS A 737 -3.60 -0.66 29.70
C LYS A 737 -3.56 0.27 28.50
N HIS A 738 -2.94 -0.16 27.41
CA HIS A 738 -3.13 0.48 26.11
C HIS A 738 -4.59 0.31 25.66
N LYS A 739 -5.20 1.38 25.14
CA LYS A 739 -6.49 1.34 24.46
C LYS A 739 -6.33 1.86 23.04
N GLU A 740 -6.62 0.98 22.09
CA GLU A 740 -6.81 1.31 20.68
C GLU A 740 -8.27 1.74 20.42
N THR A 741 -8.50 2.46 19.33
CA THR A 741 -9.85 2.81 18.85
C THR A 741 -9.81 2.91 17.33
N LEU A 742 -10.64 2.12 16.65
CA LEU A 742 -10.89 2.23 15.21
C LEU A 742 -11.74 3.48 14.94
N HIS A 743 -11.27 4.31 14.00
CA HIS A 743 -11.91 5.57 13.65
C HIS A 743 -12.58 5.50 12.28
N PHE A 744 -11.83 5.19 11.22
CA PHE A 744 -12.34 5.17 9.84
C PHE A 744 -11.93 3.86 9.15
N THR A 745 -12.76 3.39 8.21
CA THR A 745 -12.44 2.26 7.32
C THR A 745 -12.81 2.61 5.89
N ALA A 746 -11.96 2.26 4.93
CA ALA A 746 -12.18 2.47 3.50
C ALA A 746 -11.46 1.40 2.68
N GLU A 747 -12.04 1.01 1.54
CA GLU A 747 -11.28 0.32 0.50
C GLU A 747 -10.74 1.38 -0.48
N ILE A 748 -9.41 1.43 -0.65
CA ILE A 748 -8.70 2.42 -1.47
C ILE A 748 -8.34 1.81 -2.82
N LEU A 749 -8.60 2.57 -3.88
CA LEU A 749 -8.39 2.19 -5.27
C LEU A 749 -7.14 2.89 -5.82
N ILE A 750 -6.15 2.09 -6.22
CA ILE A 750 -4.92 2.54 -6.89
C ILE A 750 -4.79 1.99 -8.33
N SER A 751 -5.89 1.46 -8.86
CA SER A 751 -6.08 1.05 -10.27
C SER A 751 -7.38 1.65 -10.84
N GLU A 752 -7.50 1.67 -12.17
CA GLU A 752 -8.72 2.13 -12.87
C GLU A 752 -9.99 1.38 -12.46
N ILE A 753 -11.12 2.09 -12.50
CA ILE A 753 -12.47 1.59 -12.20
C ILE A 753 -13.47 1.97 -13.30
N GLU A 754 -14.62 1.31 -13.32
CA GLU A 754 -15.76 1.73 -14.13
C GLU A 754 -16.43 2.96 -13.48
N SER A 755 -16.08 4.17 -13.96
CA SER A 755 -16.64 5.43 -13.47
C SER A 755 -18.18 5.44 -13.52
N PRO A 756 -18.87 5.86 -12.44
CA PRO A 756 -20.32 5.92 -12.43
C PRO A 756 -20.86 6.97 -13.40
N ASN A 757 -22.08 6.74 -13.90
CA ASN A 757 -22.81 7.70 -14.74
C ASN A 757 -22.85 9.10 -14.10
N ASP A 758 -22.68 10.13 -14.94
CA ASP A 758 -22.83 11.54 -14.58
C ASP A 758 -24.23 11.85 -14.00
N LEU A 759 -24.29 12.86 -13.16
CA LEU A 759 -25.54 13.46 -12.69
C LEU A 759 -26.21 14.30 -13.79
N PRO A 760 -27.54 14.50 -13.73
CA PRO A 760 -28.27 15.25 -14.75
C PRO A 760 -27.77 16.69 -14.92
N PHE A 761 -27.71 17.14 -16.18
CA PHE A 761 -27.17 18.45 -16.57
C PHE A 761 -27.98 19.63 -16.01
N PHE A 762 -27.29 20.69 -15.59
CA PHE A 762 -27.88 21.90 -15.01
C PHE A 762 -27.52 23.18 -15.76
N LEU A 763 -28.32 24.24 -15.55
CA LEU A 763 -28.12 25.59 -16.06
C LEU A 763 -28.38 26.58 -14.91
N GLY A 764 -27.31 27.00 -14.23
CA GLY A 764 -27.35 27.77 -12.98
C GLY A 764 -27.74 29.24 -13.12
N ALA A 765 -28.40 29.76 -12.08
CA ALA A 765 -28.76 31.18 -11.93
C ALA A 765 -27.73 31.96 -11.09
N ASP A 766 -28.02 33.24 -10.80
CA ASP A 766 -27.23 34.07 -9.89
C ASP A 766 -27.19 33.51 -8.45
N ALA A 767 -26.09 33.80 -7.74
CA ALA A 767 -25.84 33.27 -6.40
C ALA A 767 -26.91 33.66 -5.36
N VAL A 768 -27.50 32.64 -4.72
CA VAL A 768 -28.56 32.78 -3.69
C VAL A 768 -27.95 32.89 -2.28
N PHE A 769 -26.86 32.17 -2.00
CA PHE A 769 -26.07 32.31 -0.77
C PHE A 769 -24.60 32.52 -1.10
N LYS A 770 -23.94 33.46 -0.41
CA LYS A 770 -22.49 33.71 -0.49
C LYS A 770 -21.71 33.03 0.63
N LYS A 771 -20.40 32.93 0.46
CA LYS A 771 -19.44 32.35 1.41
C LYS A 771 -19.69 32.76 2.86
N GLU A 772 -19.88 34.05 3.12
CA GLU A 772 -20.06 34.61 4.47
C GLU A 772 -21.37 34.16 5.12
N GLN A 773 -22.36 33.75 4.33
CA GLN A 773 -23.62 33.17 4.81
C GLN A 773 -23.46 31.66 5.02
N ILE A 774 -22.84 30.96 4.07
CA ILE A 774 -22.61 29.50 4.13
C ILE A 774 -21.87 29.11 5.42
N TYR A 775 -20.80 29.83 5.76
CA TYR A 775 -19.97 29.53 6.94
C TYR A 775 -20.53 30.06 8.27
N GLN A 776 -21.76 30.59 8.31
CA GLN A 776 -22.49 30.79 9.58
C GLN A 776 -23.11 29.50 10.11
N HIS A 777 -23.28 28.48 9.26
CA HIS A 777 -23.85 27.17 9.59
C HIS A 777 -22.78 26.10 9.87
N TYR A 778 -21.51 26.38 9.56
CA TYR A 778 -20.37 25.48 9.73
C TYR A 778 -19.39 25.99 10.79
N PHE A 779 -18.59 25.07 11.33
CA PHE A 779 -17.51 25.36 12.29
C PHE A 779 -16.14 25.51 11.63
N HIS A 780 -16.08 25.49 10.30
CA HIS A 780 -14.84 25.46 9.52
C HIS A 780 -14.14 26.82 9.45
N GLY A 781 -12.86 26.83 9.85
CA GLY A 781 -11.93 27.93 9.59
C GLY A 781 -11.37 27.88 8.16
N PRO A 782 -10.58 28.91 7.74
CA PRO A 782 -10.27 29.18 6.34
C PRO A 782 -9.79 28.01 5.47
N GLN A 783 -8.91 27.11 5.98
CA GLN A 783 -8.40 25.97 5.21
C GLN A 783 -9.46 24.92 4.85
N PHE A 784 -10.64 24.95 5.48
CA PHE A 784 -11.78 24.10 5.13
C PHE A 784 -12.98 24.90 4.58
N GLN A 785 -12.81 26.19 4.27
CA GLN A 785 -13.83 27.01 3.61
C GLN A 785 -13.76 26.90 2.09
N VAL A 786 -14.08 25.71 1.58
CA VAL A 786 -13.95 25.27 0.17
C VAL A 786 -15.07 25.75 -0.77
N LEU A 787 -16.21 26.20 -0.25
CA LEU A 787 -17.33 26.74 -1.03
C LEU A 787 -17.23 28.27 -1.16
N ASN A 788 -17.66 28.81 -2.31
CA ASN A 788 -17.71 30.25 -2.58
C ASN A 788 -19.15 30.78 -2.61
N ASP A 789 -20.05 30.06 -3.29
CA ASP A 789 -21.48 30.39 -3.33
C ASP A 789 -22.36 29.18 -3.62
N ILE A 790 -23.66 29.33 -3.36
CA ILE A 790 -24.71 28.41 -3.78
C ILE A 790 -25.56 29.14 -4.82
N ARG A 791 -25.53 28.63 -6.05
CA ARG A 791 -26.21 29.18 -7.23
C ARG A 791 -27.69 28.82 -7.25
N GLN A 792 -28.03 27.60 -6.89
CA GLN A 792 -29.41 27.19 -6.69
C GLN A 792 -29.50 26.08 -5.65
N ILE A 793 -30.57 26.09 -4.87
CA ILE A 793 -30.89 25.05 -3.89
C ILE A 793 -32.39 24.76 -3.96
N THR A 794 -32.71 23.50 -4.23
CA THR A 794 -34.08 22.97 -4.35
C THR A 794 -34.36 22.00 -3.20
N LYS A 795 -35.36 21.12 -3.34
CA LYS A 795 -35.59 20.00 -2.40
C LYS A 795 -34.81 18.72 -2.71
N GLU A 796 -34.28 18.64 -3.92
CA GLU A 796 -33.76 17.41 -4.53
C GLU A 796 -32.31 17.54 -5.01
N ALA A 797 -31.84 18.78 -5.17
CA ALA A 797 -30.58 19.12 -5.80
C ALA A 797 -30.09 20.50 -5.36
N LEU A 798 -28.77 20.69 -5.37
CA LEU A 798 -28.08 21.96 -5.13
C LEU A 798 -26.94 22.13 -6.14
N GLN A 799 -26.75 23.34 -6.64
CA GLN A 799 -25.54 23.75 -7.35
C GLN A 799 -24.79 24.76 -6.48
N ALA A 800 -23.51 24.48 -6.25
CA ALA A 800 -22.57 25.42 -5.63
C ALA A 800 -21.37 25.68 -6.55
N THR A 801 -20.67 26.78 -6.31
CA THR A 801 -19.30 26.97 -6.79
C THR A 801 -18.33 26.89 -5.61
N GLY A 802 -17.14 26.36 -5.87
CA GLY A 802 -16.07 26.21 -4.90
C GLY A 802 -14.73 26.65 -5.47
N HIS A 803 -13.74 26.74 -4.57
CA HIS A 803 -12.34 27.00 -4.88
C HIS A 803 -11.50 26.40 -3.76
N LEU A 804 -10.40 25.72 -4.11
CA LEU A 804 -9.58 25.05 -3.12
C LEU A 804 -8.73 26.09 -2.39
N PRO A 805 -8.80 26.21 -1.05
CA PRO A 805 -7.85 26.99 -0.29
C PRO A 805 -6.47 26.31 -0.37
N GLU A 806 -5.42 27.11 -0.23
CA GLU A 806 -4.05 26.61 -0.14
C GLU A 806 -3.87 25.80 1.16
N PHE A 807 -3.31 24.59 1.04
CA PHE A 807 -3.09 23.67 2.17
C PHE A 807 -1.58 23.56 2.45
N PRO A 808 -1.13 23.50 3.71
CA PRO A 808 0.30 23.60 4.05
C PRO A 808 1.18 22.42 3.59
N VAL A 809 0.60 21.36 3.04
CA VAL A 809 1.31 20.21 2.45
C VAL A 809 0.58 19.74 1.18
N PRO A 810 1.28 19.17 0.19
CA PRO A 810 0.64 18.49 -0.93
C PRO A 810 -0.17 17.26 -0.51
N LEU A 811 -1.19 16.93 -1.31
CA LEU A 811 -2.22 15.93 -1.02
C LEU A 811 -2.44 15.05 -2.26
N TYR A 812 -2.77 13.78 -2.08
CA TYR A 812 -2.96 12.80 -3.16
C TYR A 812 -4.43 12.57 -3.52
N SER A 813 -5.36 12.59 -2.56
CA SER A 813 -6.71 12.02 -2.72
C SER A 813 -7.81 13.03 -3.07
N GLY A 814 -7.44 14.26 -3.45
CA GLY A 814 -8.38 15.38 -3.61
C GLY A 814 -9.25 15.68 -2.38
N PRO A 815 -8.77 15.60 -1.13
CA PRO A 815 -9.64 15.59 0.05
C PRO A 815 -10.42 16.91 0.23
N LEU A 816 -9.91 18.04 -0.24
CA LEU A 816 -10.64 19.32 -0.20
C LEU A 816 -11.79 19.40 -1.25
N LEU A 817 -11.73 18.63 -2.35
CA LEU A 817 -12.85 18.46 -3.27
C LEU A 817 -13.93 17.57 -2.65
N LEU A 818 -13.52 16.51 -1.95
CA LEU A 818 -14.41 15.63 -1.21
C LEU A 818 -15.08 16.35 -0.02
N GLU A 819 -14.33 17.20 0.69
CA GLU A 819 -14.86 18.09 1.71
C GLU A 819 -15.86 19.10 1.12
N ALA A 820 -15.60 19.62 -0.09
CA ALA A 820 -16.56 20.48 -0.78
C ALA A 820 -17.86 19.72 -1.12
N ALA A 821 -17.75 18.46 -1.56
CA ALA A 821 -18.90 17.58 -1.76
C ALA A 821 -19.67 17.30 -0.46
N PHE A 822 -18.97 17.05 0.66
CA PHE A 822 -19.56 16.89 1.99
C PHE A 822 -20.28 18.16 2.45
N GLN A 823 -19.68 19.35 2.28
CA GLN A 823 -20.30 20.62 2.70
C GLN A 823 -21.48 21.01 1.81
N ALA A 824 -21.41 20.77 0.50
CA ALA A 824 -22.51 21.07 -0.41
C ALA A 824 -23.72 20.14 -0.16
N ALA A 825 -23.46 18.83 0.03
CA ALA A 825 -24.50 17.86 0.43
C ALA A 825 -25.03 18.11 1.86
N GLY A 826 -24.16 18.47 2.80
CA GLY A 826 -24.53 18.80 4.18
C GLY A 826 -25.37 20.07 4.29
N PHE A 827 -25.11 21.07 3.45
CA PHE A 827 -25.90 22.31 3.42
C PHE A 827 -27.31 22.06 2.85
N HIS A 828 -27.44 21.20 1.84
CA HIS A 828 -28.75 20.69 1.40
C HIS A 828 -29.42 19.85 2.49
N TYR A 829 -28.69 19.05 3.26
CA TYR A 829 -29.28 18.33 4.40
C TYR A 829 -29.86 19.29 5.45
N MET A 830 -29.09 20.32 5.82
CA MET A 830 -29.51 21.33 6.80
C MET A 830 -30.76 22.12 6.35
N SER A 831 -30.87 22.47 5.06
CA SER A 831 -32.03 23.22 4.55
C SER A 831 -33.32 22.42 4.43
N ILE A 832 -33.23 21.09 4.32
CA ILE A 832 -34.39 20.20 4.15
C ILE A 832 -34.81 19.53 5.47
N PHE A 833 -33.87 19.20 6.35
CA PHE A 833 -34.13 18.45 7.58
C PHE A 833 -33.95 19.26 8.87
N GLU A 834 -33.55 20.53 8.79
CA GLU A 834 -33.32 21.44 9.93
C GLU A 834 -32.40 20.85 11.01
N LYS A 835 -31.40 20.06 10.61
CA LYS A 835 -30.44 19.41 11.51
C LYS A 835 -29.01 19.55 11.02
N SER A 836 -28.11 19.91 11.93
CA SER A 836 -26.66 19.85 11.73
C SER A 836 -26.22 18.39 11.55
N VAL A 837 -25.29 18.16 10.63
CA VAL A 837 -24.82 16.83 10.26
C VAL A 837 -23.29 16.78 10.13
N LEU A 838 -22.73 15.60 10.37
CA LEU A 838 -21.37 15.23 9.97
C LEU A 838 -21.41 14.06 8.99
N PRO A 839 -20.48 13.94 8.04
CA PRO A 839 -20.37 12.74 7.19
C PRO A 839 -20.23 11.46 8.03
N ALA A 840 -20.91 10.40 7.62
CA ALA A 840 -20.81 9.06 8.21
C ALA A 840 -20.12 8.03 7.28
N GLY A 841 -19.82 8.44 6.05
CA GLY A 841 -19.20 7.61 5.01
C GLY A 841 -19.92 7.73 3.66
N PHE A 842 -19.48 6.97 2.66
CA PHE A 842 -20.07 6.95 1.32
C PHE A 842 -19.82 5.61 0.61
N SER A 843 -20.51 5.35 -0.50
CA SER A 843 -20.39 4.08 -1.23
C SER A 843 -19.19 4.04 -2.18
N LEU A 844 -18.98 5.12 -2.94
CA LEU A 844 -17.89 5.29 -3.90
C LEU A 844 -17.48 6.77 -4.02
N ALA A 845 -16.19 7.02 -4.17
CA ALA A 845 -15.62 8.26 -4.71
C ALA A 845 -14.67 7.86 -5.85
N ASP A 846 -14.99 8.29 -7.06
CA ASP A 846 -14.20 8.12 -8.28
C ASP A 846 -13.49 9.45 -8.57
N PHE A 847 -12.17 9.47 -8.37
CA PHE A 847 -11.31 10.65 -8.49
C PHE A 847 -10.61 10.65 -9.85
N ILE A 848 -10.87 11.69 -10.63
CA ILE A 848 -10.51 11.76 -12.05
C ILE A 848 -9.34 12.73 -12.25
N ASP A 849 -9.45 13.96 -11.71
CA ASP A 849 -8.38 14.98 -11.78
C ASP A 849 -8.55 16.10 -10.72
N TYR A 850 -7.53 16.95 -10.58
CA TYR A 850 -7.59 18.20 -9.81
C TYR A 850 -8.10 19.38 -10.65
N PRO A 851 -8.79 20.38 -10.06
CA PRO A 851 -9.14 21.61 -10.77
C PRO A 851 -7.90 22.45 -11.10
N ASP A 852 -7.98 23.28 -12.14
CA ASP A 852 -7.12 24.46 -12.25
C ASP A 852 -7.37 25.35 -11.02
N PRO A 853 -6.36 25.60 -10.16
CA PRO A 853 -6.53 26.37 -8.93
C PRO A 853 -6.85 27.84 -9.20
N GLN A 854 -6.61 28.39 -10.39
CA GLN A 854 -6.98 29.76 -10.75
C GLN A 854 -8.46 29.92 -11.13
N LYS A 855 -9.18 28.81 -11.32
CA LYS A 855 -10.60 28.79 -11.71
C LYS A 855 -11.49 28.26 -10.57
N PRO A 856 -12.75 28.71 -10.46
CA PRO A 856 -13.72 28.03 -9.61
C PRO A 856 -14.04 26.64 -10.19
N PHE A 857 -14.50 25.73 -9.35
CA PHE A 857 -15.16 24.50 -9.75
C PHE A 857 -16.65 24.57 -9.38
N GLU A 858 -17.48 23.78 -10.06
CA GLU A 858 -18.89 23.59 -9.72
C GLU A 858 -19.09 22.28 -8.95
N LEU A 859 -20.12 22.25 -8.11
CA LEU A 859 -20.63 21.03 -7.49
C LEU A 859 -22.10 20.87 -7.84
N TRP A 860 -22.46 19.73 -8.43
CA TRP A 860 -23.84 19.33 -8.65
C TRP A 860 -24.19 18.26 -7.62
N VAL A 861 -24.98 18.65 -6.62
CA VAL A 861 -25.42 17.80 -5.51
C VAL A 861 -26.80 17.24 -5.80
N TRP A 862 -27.01 15.96 -5.50
CA TRP A 862 -28.23 15.23 -5.86
C TRP A 862 -28.69 14.29 -4.74
N GLU A 863 -29.81 14.61 -4.11
CA GLU A 863 -30.41 13.81 -3.03
C GLU A 863 -31.00 12.50 -3.56
N LYS A 864 -30.81 11.41 -2.82
CA LYS A 864 -31.44 10.09 -3.01
C LYS A 864 -31.74 9.44 -1.65
N ASN A 865 -32.90 9.71 -1.05
CA ASN A 865 -33.38 9.06 0.18
C ASN A 865 -32.43 9.24 1.38
N LYS A 866 -32.12 10.48 1.75
CA LYS A 866 -31.10 10.92 2.73
C LYS A 866 -29.65 10.55 2.39
N HIS A 867 -29.40 9.78 1.32
CA HIS A 867 -28.07 9.67 0.73
C HIS A 867 -27.87 10.74 -0.35
N TYR A 868 -26.61 11.07 -0.65
CA TYR A 868 -26.28 12.10 -1.63
C TYR A 868 -25.23 11.62 -2.64
N ASP A 869 -25.50 11.89 -3.90
CA ASP A 869 -24.50 11.82 -4.97
C ASP A 869 -24.03 13.25 -5.28
N VAL A 870 -22.75 13.41 -5.63
CA VAL A 870 -22.17 14.70 -6.02
C VAL A 870 -21.23 14.50 -7.20
N ASP A 871 -21.36 15.36 -8.22
CA ASP A 871 -20.36 15.54 -9.27
C ASP A 871 -19.66 16.89 -9.06
N VAL A 872 -18.34 16.87 -8.94
CA VAL A 872 -17.50 18.06 -8.93
C VAL A 872 -16.95 18.24 -10.34
N ARG A 873 -17.17 19.41 -10.94
CA ARG A 873 -16.87 19.70 -12.36
C ARG A 873 -16.08 20.99 -12.53
N GLN A 874 -15.32 21.12 -13.60
CA GLN A 874 -14.77 22.40 -14.03
C GLN A 874 -14.98 22.55 -15.55
N GLY A 875 -15.85 23.49 -15.94
CA GLY A 875 -16.37 23.54 -17.30
C GLY A 875 -17.18 22.28 -17.63
N GLN A 876 -16.77 21.52 -18.65
CA GLN A 876 -17.42 20.26 -19.03
C GLN A 876 -16.84 19.02 -18.32
N GLU A 877 -15.59 19.12 -17.84
CA GLU A 877 -14.83 18.01 -17.26
C GLU A 877 -15.31 17.68 -15.84
N VAL A 878 -15.24 16.41 -15.46
CA VAL A 878 -15.57 15.92 -14.11
C VAL A 878 -14.27 15.59 -13.39
N LEU A 879 -14.13 16.13 -12.17
CA LEU A 879 -12.93 16.03 -11.34
C LEU A 879 -13.09 14.92 -10.28
N LEU A 880 -14.28 14.83 -9.69
CA LEU A 880 -14.62 13.88 -8.64
C LEU A 880 -16.10 13.50 -8.71
N LYS A 881 -16.40 12.20 -8.70
CA LYS A 881 -17.77 11.65 -8.62
C LYS A 881 -17.95 10.91 -7.30
N VAL A 882 -18.68 11.50 -6.36
CA VAL A 882 -19.02 10.86 -5.08
C VAL A 882 -20.43 10.28 -5.15
N ARG A 883 -20.65 9.09 -4.61
CA ARG A 883 -21.93 8.37 -4.65
C ARG A 883 -22.30 7.82 -3.28
N GLY A 884 -23.57 8.00 -2.89
CA GLY A 884 -24.14 7.45 -1.66
C GLY A 884 -23.56 8.02 -0.36
N ILE A 885 -23.23 9.31 -0.30
CA ILE A 885 -22.81 10.00 0.94
C ILE A 885 -23.90 9.86 2.01
N ARG A 886 -23.50 9.44 3.21
CA ARG A 886 -24.33 9.24 4.40
C ARG A 886 -23.99 10.29 5.46
N PHE A 887 -24.96 10.67 6.28
CA PHE A 887 -24.80 11.68 7.33
C PHE A 887 -25.26 11.18 8.71
N ALA A 888 -24.53 11.58 9.75
CA ALA A 888 -24.89 11.43 11.15
C ALA A 888 -25.44 12.77 11.70
N GLU A 889 -26.72 12.78 12.07
CA GLU A 889 -27.39 13.93 12.67
C GLU A 889 -26.78 14.26 14.05
N GLN A 890 -26.38 15.51 14.28
CA GLN A 890 -25.79 15.97 15.55
C GLN A 890 -26.82 16.64 16.47
N GLY A 891 -27.80 17.34 15.88
CA GLY A 891 -28.83 18.10 16.60
C GLY A 891 -29.63 18.99 15.63
N PRO A 892 -30.67 19.69 16.11
CA PRO A 892 -31.37 20.70 15.30
C PRO A 892 -30.45 21.88 14.98
N ILE A 893 -30.67 22.54 13.84
CA ILE A 893 -30.05 23.84 13.56
C ILE A 893 -30.68 24.93 14.44
N ASP A 894 -29.90 25.98 14.68
CA ASP A 894 -30.35 27.21 15.32
C ASP A 894 -31.55 27.82 14.54
N PRO A 895 -32.70 28.12 15.21
CA PRO A 895 -33.86 28.72 14.56
C PRO A 895 -33.59 30.05 13.84
N GLU A 896 -32.60 30.84 14.26
CA GLU A 896 -32.20 32.08 13.57
C GLU A 896 -31.35 31.79 12.32
N LYS A 897 -30.78 30.59 12.22
CA LYS A 897 -29.95 30.11 11.10
C LYS A 897 -30.70 29.14 10.18
N LYS A 898 -32.01 29.32 9.99
CA LYS A 898 -32.81 28.50 9.08
C LYS A 898 -32.55 28.83 7.61
N ILE A 899 -32.00 27.86 6.88
CA ILE A 899 -31.78 27.94 5.44
C ILE A 899 -33.11 27.66 4.73
N SER A 900 -33.65 28.65 3.99
CA SER A 900 -34.85 28.47 3.16
C SER A 900 -34.46 28.20 1.70
N PRO A 901 -34.79 27.04 1.11
CA PRO A 901 -34.59 26.79 -0.32
C PRO A 901 -35.39 27.76 -1.21
N SER A 902 -34.94 28.00 -2.44
CA SER A 902 -35.67 28.85 -3.37
C SER A 902 -36.85 28.09 -4.01
N SER A 903 -37.89 28.82 -4.43
CA SER A 903 -39.14 28.23 -4.93
C SER A 903 -39.10 27.83 -6.42
N GLY A 904 -37.92 27.73 -7.02
CA GLY A 904 -37.72 27.45 -8.44
C GLY A 904 -37.48 25.96 -8.74
N GLN A 905 -37.96 25.50 -9.91
CA GLN A 905 -37.62 24.17 -10.45
C GLN A 905 -36.50 24.25 -11.50
N TRP A 906 -36.06 23.08 -11.97
CA TRP A 906 -34.97 22.88 -12.92
C TRP A 906 -35.36 23.26 -14.37
N PRO A 907 -34.47 23.90 -15.15
CA PRO A 907 -34.63 24.13 -16.59
C PRO A 907 -34.23 22.86 -17.40
N SER A 908 -33.62 22.97 -18.60
CA SER A 908 -33.34 21.79 -19.46
C SER A 908 -33.16 22.11 -20.95
N ALA A 909 -33.11 21.09 -21.83
CA ALA A 909 -33.50 21.22 -23.25
C ALA A 909 -33.60 19.89 -24.01
N HIS A 910 -32.66 18.96 -23.83
CA HIS A 910 -32.58 17.80 -24.73
C HIS A 910 -33.76 16.82 -24.57
N PRO A 911 -34.37 16.34 -25.67
CA PRO A 911 -35.33 15.24 -25.64
C PRO A 911 -34.64 13.93 -25.30
N TYR A 912 -34.58 13.61 -24.01
CA TYR A 912 -34.24 12.28 -23.54
C TYR A 912 -35.34 11.30 -23.97
N LEU A 913 -35.13 10.61 -25.10
CA LEU A 913 -36.05 9.61 -25.59
C LEU A 913 -35.91 8.34 -24.73
N ILE A 914 -37.00 7.87 -24.11
CA ILE A 914 -37.01 6.60 -23.38
C ILE A 914 -38.22 5.75 -23.80
N GLN A 915 -37.97 4.45 -23.94
CA GLN A 915 -38.93 3.40 -24.21
C GLN A 915 -39.42 2.76 -22.90
N SER A 916 -40.70 2.43 -22.78
CA SER A 916 -41.19 1.61 -21.66
C SER A 916 -40.74 0.14 -21.81
N ALA A 917 -40.66 -0.57 -20.68
CA ALA A 917 -40.59 -2.03 -20.70
C ALA A 917 -41.88 -2.64 -21.28
N ASP A 918 -41.87 -3.97 -21.53
CA ASP A 918 -43.00 -4.71 -22.11
C ASP A 918 -44.29 -4.64 -21.26
N THR A 919 -44.14 -4.47 -19.95
CA THR A 919 -45.22 -4.05 -19.05
C THR A 919 -45.09 -2.58 -18.68
N PRO A 920 -46.16 -1.76 -18.82
CA PRO A 920 -46.17 -0.41 -18.32
C PRO A 920 -46.00 -0.40 -16.80
N ASP A 921 -45.17 0.53 -16.35
CA ASP A 921 -45.11 0.96 -14.96
C ASP A 921 -46.36 1.83 -14.72
N ILE A 922 -47.51 1.17 -14.54
CA ILE A 922 -48.80 1.81 -14.19
C ILE A 922 -48.66 2.62 -12.88
N SER A 923 -47.65 2.30 -12.08
CA SER A 923 -47.16 3.06 -10.92
C SER A 923 -46.81 4.52 -11.25
N LEU A 924 -46.34 4.83 -12.46
CA LEU A 924 -45.85 6.15 -12.86
C LEU A 924 -46.99 7.10 -13.31
N LEU A 925 -48.20 6.92 -12.75
CA LEU A 925 -49.46 7.53 -13.19
C LEU A 925 -50.37 7.91 -12.01
N GLN A 926 -51.09 9.02 -12.13
CA GLN A 926 -52.09 9.46 -11.15
C GLN A 926 -53.41 8.67 -11.24
N PRO A 927 -54.30 8.68 -10.20
CA PRO A 927 -55.59 7.99 -10.28
C PRO A 927 -56.51 8.49 -11.41
N SER A 928 -56.52 9.78 -11.75
CA SER A 928 -57.24 10.31 -12.93
C SER A 928 -56.67 9.79 -14.26
N GLU A 929 -55.40 9.39 -14.25
CA GLU A 929 -54.68 8.79 -15.39
C GLU A 929 -54.93 7.27 -15.46
N ILE A 930 -54.92 6.56 -14.32
CA ILE A 930 -55.17 5.12 -14.21
C ILE A 930 -56.65 4.79 -14.40
N SER A 931 -57.53 5.51 -13.72
CA SER A 931 -58.99 5.41 -13.87
C SER A 931 -59.51 6.11 -15.13
N SER A 932 -58.67 6.22 -16.16
CA SER A 932 -59.08 6.52 -17.52
C SER A 932 -60.17 5.52 -17.91
N ARG A 933 -61.42 6.01 -17.96
CA ARG A 933 -62.60 5.15 -18.15
C ARG A 933 -62.57 4.56 -19.56
N GLY A 934 -62.27 3.27 -19.65
CA GLY A 934 -62.06 2.57 -20.90
C GLY A 934 -61.72 1.10 -20.71
N THR A 935 -61.64 0.39 -21.83
CA THR A 935 -61.16 -1.00 -21.91
C THR A 935 -59.74 -1.14 -21.37
N GLU A 936 -59.35 -2.34 -20.95
CA GLU A 936 -58.00 -2.58 -20.43
C GLU A 936 -56.91 -2.21 -21.43
N LYS A 937 -57.11 -2.37 -22.75
CA LYS A 937 -56.15 -1.90 -23.77
C LYS A 937 -55.93 -0.38 -23.70
N ARG A 938 -56.99 0.43 -23.63
CA ARG A 938 -56.83 1.90 -23.49
C ARG A 938 -56.30 2.29 -22.11
N ARG A 939 -56.58 1.49 -21.07
CA ARG A 939 -55.90 1.51 -19.75
C ARG A 939 -54.53 0.80 -19.74
N TRP A 940 -53.90 0.60 -20.91
CA TRP A 940 -52.53 0.09 -21.04
C TRP A 940 -51.75 1.03 -21.96
N GLU A 941 -52.31 1.45 -23.10
CA GLU A 941 -51.68 2.38 -24.05
C GLU A 941 -51.44 3.78 -23.46
N TYR A 942 -52.50 4.41 -22.94
CA TYR A 942 -52.45 5.71 -22.25
C TYR A 942 -51.46 5.67 -21.07
N HIS A 943 -51.28 4.49 -20.48
CA HIS A 943 -50.45 4.20 -19.33
C HIS A 943 -48.97 4.06 -19.75
N SER A 944 -48.67 3.24 -20.76
CA SER A 944 -47.32 3.05 -21.32
C SER A 944 -46.71 4.36 -21.84
N ALA A 945 -47.46 5.18 -22.57
CA ALA A 945 -46.95 6.45 -23.10
C ALA A 945 -46.48 7.38 -21.97
N ARG A 946 -47.30 7.52 -20.94
CA ARG A 946 -46.98 8.30 -19.74
C ARG A 946 -45.83 7.67 -18.96
N THR A 947 -45.81 6.36 -18.79
CA THR A 947 -44.68 5.60 -18.19
C THR A 947 -43.35 6.00 -18.83
N ALA A 948 -43.32 6.11 -20.16
CA ALA A 948 -42.13 6.51 -20.90
C ALA A 948 -41.74 7.97 -20.67
N ALA A 949 -42.70 8.91 -20.66
CA ALA A 949 -42.45 10.32 -20.28
C ALA A 949 -41.87 10.43 -18.89
N LYS A 950 -42.38 9.63 -17.97
CA LYS A 950 -41.92 9.61 -16.60
C LYS A 950 -40.45 9.16 -16.54
N LYS A 951 -40.06 8.13 -17.30
CA LYS A 951 -38.65 7.71 -17.39
C LYS A 951 -37.77 8.75 -18.12
N ALA A 952 -38.26 9.38 -19.18
CA ALA A 952 -37.56 10.46 -19.90
C ALA A 952 -37.25 11.67 -18.99
N LEU A 953 -38.23 12.10 -18.20
CA LEU A 953 -38.10 13.09 -17.13
C LEU A 953 -37.01 12.68 -16.12
N LEU A 954 -37.06 11.43 -15.64
CA LEU A 954 -36.11 10.91 -14.65
C LEU A 954 -34.63 10.99 -15.08
N LYS A 955 -34.30 10.78 -16.38
CA LYS A 955 -32.92 10.97 -16.86
C LYS A 955 -32.52 12.44 -17.05
N LEU A 956 -33.47 13.34 -17.30
CA LEU A 956 -33.21 14.79 -17.47
C LEU A 956 -32.89 15.52 -16.16
N GLY A 957 -33.18 14.93 -15.01
CA GLY A 957 -33.16 15.63 -13.72
C GLY A 957 -34.54 15.93 -13.14
N PHE A 958 -35.63 15.38 -13.71
CA PHE A 958 -36.98 15.49 -13.15
C PHE A 958 -37.36 14.18 -12.44
N LYS A 959 -37.05 14.08 -11.14
CA LYS A 959 -37.41 12.93 -10.29
C LYS A 959 -38.92 12.74 -10.16
N GLU A 960 -39.66 13.85 -10.02
CA GLU A 960 -41.12 13.95 -9.79
C GLU A 960 -42.02 13.49 -10.97
N ALA A 961 -41.42 12.72 -11.88
CA ALA A 961 -42.00 12.15 -13.07
C ALA A 961 -43.43 11.59 -12.92
N ALA A 962 -43.64 10.62 -12.03
CA ALA A 962 -44.93 9.96 -11.81
C ALA A 962 -46.05 10.93 -11.41
N ALA A 963 -45.74 11.84 -10.47
CA ALA A 963 -46.70 12.70 -9.80
C ALA A 963 -47.27 13.77 -10.72
N LEU A 964 -46.50 14.19 -11.72
CA LEU A 964 -46.92 15.09 -12.78
C LEU A 964 -48.06 14.44 -13.58
N SER A 965 -49.31 14.72 -13.16
CA SER A 965 -50.48 14.47 -13.97
C SER A 965 -50.24 15.21 -15.27
N ILE A 966 -50.14 14.46 -16.38
CA ILE A 966 -49.99 15.05 -17.69
C ILE A 966 -51.38 15.52 -18.09
N GLN A 967 -51.69 16.69 -17.53
CA GLN A 967 -52.92 17.43 -17.73
C GLN A 967 -52.98 17.88 -19.18
N LYS A 968 -54.15 18.40 -19.52
CA LYS A 968 -54.40 19.02 -20.79
C LYS A 968 -54.70 20.50 -20.53
N ASN A 969 -54.05 21.38 -21.28
CA ASN A 969 -54.46 22.78 -21.38
C ASN A 969 -55.89 22.86 -21.96
N GLU A 970 -56.43 24.07 -22.08
CA GLU A 970 -57.77 24.31 -22.65
C GLU A 970 -57.99 23.71 -24.06
N TYR A 971 -56.89 23.44 -24.79
CA TYR A 971 -56.88 22.86 -26.14
C TYR A 971 -56.60 21.36 -26.20
N GLY A 972 -56.30 20.68 -25.08
CA GLY A 972 -56.08 19.24 -25.06
C GLY A 972 -54.63 18.75 -25.09
N ALA A 973 -53.61 19.61 -25.01
CA ALA A 973 -52.21 19.21 -25.15
C ALA A 973 -51.53 18.79 -23.83
N PRO A 974 -50.70 17.71 -23.84
CA PRO A 974 -50.00 17.22 -22.65
C PRO A 974 -48.94 18.24 -22.19
N TYR A 975 -49.04 18.76 -20.96
CA TYR A 975 -48.03 19.68 -20.43
C TYR A 975 -47.62 19.35 -18.99
N ILE A 976 -46.46 19.88 -18.61
CA ILE A 976 -45.84 19.79 -17.28
C ILE A 976 -45.37 21.19 -16.89
N ALA A 977 -45.55 21.57 -15.63
CA ALA A 977 -45.24 22.91 -15.12
C ALA A 977 -44.19 22.88 -13.99
N PRO A 978 -43.26 23.85 -13.93
CA PRO A 978 -43.12 24.97 -14.86
C PRO A 978 -42.39 24.57 -16.15
N SER A 979 -43.04 24.80 -17.29
CA SER A 979 -42.41 24.96 -18.61
C SER A 979 -41.47 23.86 -19.11
N VAL A 980 -41.62 22.62 -18.61
CA VAL A 980 -41.03 21.44 -19.22
C VAL A 980 -41.95 21.02 -20.35
N SER A 981 -41.59 21.28 -21.61
CA SER A 981 -42.44 20.83 -22.71
C SER A 981 -42.35 19.32 -22.85
N LEU A 982 -43.47 18.68 -23.15
CA LEU A 982 -43.61 17.23 -23.11
C LEU A 982 -44.44 16.74 -24.28
N SER A 983 -44.10 15.56 -24.81
CA SER A 983 -45.09 14.80 -25.56
C SER A 983 -45.00 13.30 -25.41
N LEU A 984 -46.10 12.64 -25.78
CA LEU A 984 -46.42 11.24 -25.50
C LEU A 984 -46.85 10.50 -26.76
N SER A 985 -46.47 9.22 -26.89
CA SER A 985 -47.20 8.29 -27.75
C SER A 985 -47.02 6.82 -27.35
N HIS A 986 -47.81 5.93 -27.96
CA HIS A 986 -47.89 4.51 -27.64
C HIS A 986 -48.19 3.67 -28.88
N SER A 987 -47.55 2.50 -28.97
CA SER A 987 -47.80 1.49 -30.00
C SER A 987 -47.37 0.11 -29.47
N ASN A 988 -47.95 -0.96 -30.01
CA ASN A 988 -47.58 -2.35 -29.74
C ASN A 988 -47.36 -2.70 -28.24
N LYS A 989 -48.26 -2.21 -27.36
CA LYS A 989 -48.24 -2.30 -25.88
C LYS A 989 -47.11 -1.56 -25.16
N LYS A 990 -46.20 -0.90 -25.87
CA LYS A 990 -45.12 -0.06 -25.35
C LYS A 990 -45.48 1.43 -25.45
N GLY A 991 -44.67 2.25 -24.80
CA GLY A 991 -44.81 3.70 -24.81
C GLY A 991 -43.48 4.41 -25.03
N TRP A 992 -43.59 5.62 -25.54
CA TRP A 992 -42.50 6.54 -25.82
C TRP A 992 -42.86 7.94 -25.36
N ALA A 993 -41.83 8.73 -25.11
CA ALA A 993 -41.97 10.16 -24.87
C ALA A 993 -40.69 10.91 -25.23
N ALA A 994 -40.86 12.20 -25.43
CA ALA A 994 -39.79 13.18 -25.49
C ALA A 994 -40.14 14.36 -24.57
N VAL A 995 -39.10 15.00 -24.03
CA VAL A 995 -39.19 16.06 -23.02
C VAL A 995 -38.24 17.17 -23.46
N LEU A 996 -38.75 18.36 -23.78
CA LEU A 996 -37.92 19.52 -24.15
C LEU A 996 -38.15 20.68 -23.17
N PRO A 997 -37.30 20.84 -22.14
CA PRO A 997 -37.34 21.98 -21.22
C PRO A 997 -36.58 23.22 -21.77
N GLN A 998 -36.33 24.25 -20.94
CA GLN A 998 -35.97 25.62 -21.38
C GLN A 998 -34.49 26.00 -21.30
N LEU A 999 -34.00 26.72 -22.33
CA LEU A 999 -32.62 27.21 -22.48
C LEU A 999 -32.40 28.59 -21.83
N GLN A 1000 -31.14 28.92 -21.50
CA GLN A 1000 -30.78 30.18 -20.84
C GLN A 1000 -30.70 31.42 -21.75
N SER A 1001 -30.57 31.26 -23.07
CA SER A 1001 -30.33 32.36 -24.03
C SER A 1001 -31.58 33.20 -24.37
N GLY A 1002 -32.56 33.29 -23.44
CA GLY A 1002 -33.93 33.73 -23.71
C GLY A 1002 -34.77 32.69 -24.48
N THR A 1003 -34.13 31.64 -25.02
CA THR A 1003 -34.72 30.74 -25.99
C THR A 1003 -35.71 29.75 -25.34
N CYS A 1004 -37.00 30.01 -25.50
CA CYS A 1004 -38.08 29.12 -25.12
C CYS A 1004 -38.27 27.96 -26.12
N GLY A 1005 -38.85 26.85 -25.66
CA GLY A 1005 -39.00 25.64 -26.46
C GLY A 1005 -40.24 24.81 -26.12
N ASN A 1006 -40.84 24.20 -27.15
CA ASN A 1006 -42.01 23.30 -27.08
C ASN A 1006 -41.75 21.98 -27.84
N ILE A 1007 -42.45 20.88 -27.51
CA ILE A 1007 -42.31 19.57 -28.19
C ILE A 1007 -43.62 18.80 -28.38
N GLY A 1008 -43.69 18.03 -29.46
CA GLY A 1008 -44.76 17.10 -29.84
C GLY A 1008 -44.17 15.76 -30.31
N ILE A 1009 -44.82 14.62 -30.08
CA ILE A 1009 -44.42 13.32 -30.67
C ILE A 1009 -45.63 12.49 -31.12
N ASP A 1010 -45.42 11.54 -32.02
CA ASP A 1010 -46.40 10.51 -32.35
C ASP A 1010 -45.74 9.17 -32.73
N VAL A 1011 -46.45 8.04 -32.56
CA VAL A 1011 -45.96 6.69 -32.89
C VAL A 1011 -47.15 5.84 -33.35
N GLU A 1012 -47.17 5.38 -34.60
CA GLU A 1012 -48.29 4.62 -35.18
C GLU A 1012 -47.87 3.32 -35.88
N THR A 1013 -48.83 2.41 -36.04
CA THR A 1013 -48.64 1.09 -36.67
C THR A 1013 -49.06 1.11 -38.14
N ILE A 1014 -48.38 0.39 -39.02
CA ILE A 1014 -48.64 0.44 -40.48
C ILE A 1014 -49.87 -0.42 -40.84
N GLU A 1015 -50.97 0.21 -41.27
CA GLU A 1015 -52.18 -0.48 -41.75
C GLU A 1015 -52.92 0.28 -42.88
N MET A 1016 -53.86 -0.41 -43.57
CA MET A 1016 -54.53 0.09 -44.77
C MET A 1016 -55.82 0.88 -44.47
N ARG A 1017 -55.86 2.17 -44.85
CA ARG A 1017 -57.00 3.08 -44.61
C ARG A 1017 -58.00 3.14 -45.77
N SER A 1018 -59.25 3.52 -45.49
CA SER A 1018 -60.38 3.44 -46.45
C SER A 1018 -60.63 4.71 -47.29
N GLN A 1019 -61.29 4.55 -48.44
CA GLN A 1019 -61.70 5.63 -49.34
C GLN A 1019 -62.47 6.78 -48.66
N ALA A 1020 -63.33 6.46 -47.68
CA ALA A 1020 -64.10 7.47 -46.96
C ALA A 1020 -63.20 8.33 -46.06
N PHE A 1021 -62.31 7.70 -45.30
CA PHE A 1021 -61.32 8.39 -44.45
C PHE A 1021 -60.42 9.32 -45.27
N LEU A 1022 -59.90 8.82 -46.40
CA LEU A 1022 -58.97 9.57 -47.25
C LEU A 1022 -59.60 10.86 -47.81
N LYS A 1023 -60.87 10.82 -48.24
CA LYS A 1023 -61.59 12.02 -48.69
C LYS A 1023 -61.97 12.99 -47.58
N GLU A 1024 -62.04 12.53 -46.34
CA GLU A 1024 -62.55 13.34 -45.24
C GLU A 1024 -61.45 14.12 -44.50
N TRP A 1025 -60.23 13.58 -44.41
CA TRP A 1025 -59.13 14.20 -43.63
C TRP A 1025 -58.05 14.92 -44.43
N PHE A 1026 -58.00 14.74 -45.75
CA PHE A 1026 -56.93 15.28 -46.62
C PHE A 1026 -57.48 16.21 -47.70
N THR A 1027 -56.73 17.25 -48.06
CA THR A 1027 -57.04 18.12 -49.20
C THR A 1027 -56.77 17.42 -50.53
N GLU A 1028 -57.26 17.95 -51.67
CA GLU A 1028 -56.87 17.42 -53.00
C GLU A 1028 -55.34 17.50 -53.22
N GLN A 1029 -54.68 18.48 -52.58
CA GLN A 1029 -53.21 18.63 -52.57
C GLN A 1029 -52.53 17.44 -51.87
N GLU A 1030 -52.99 17.10 -50.66
CA GLU A 1030 -52.45 15.99 -49.87
C GLU A 1030 -52.78 14.62 -50.50
N LEU A 1031 -53.94 14.51 -51.17
CA LEU A 1031 -54.31 13.33 -51.98
C LEU A 1031 -53.50 13.19 -53.27
N PHE A 1032 -52.96 14.29 -53.82
CA PHE A 1032 -51.98 14.25 -54.90
C PHE A 1032 -50.60 13.82 -54.38
N LEU A 1033 -50.12 14.43 -53.29
CA LEU A 1033 -48.87 14.05 -52.60
C LEU A 1033 -48.81 12.53 -52.34
N MET A 1034 -49.91 11.95 -51.84
CA MET A 1034 -50.07 10.52 -51.60
C MET A 1034 -49.87 9.64 -52.86
N LYS A 1035 -50.26 10.11 -54.05
CA LYS A 1035 -50.08 9.38 -55.32
C LYS A 1035 -48.67 9.53 -55.91
N SER A 1036 -47.97 10.60 -55.57
CA SER A 1036 -46.58 10.85 -55.97
C SER A 1036 -45.53 10.29 -55.00
N SER A 1037 -45.95 9.76 -53.85
CA SER A 1037 -45.05 9.19 -52.85
C SER A 1037 -44.45 7.85 -53.30
N LEU A 1038 -43.23 7.58 -52.83
CA LEU A 1038 -42.56 6.28 -52.97
C LEU A 1038 -42.93 5.30 -51.84
N MET A 1039 -43.54 5.79 -50.76
CA MET A 1039 -44.08 4.96 -49.69
C MET A 1039 -45.31 4.20 -50.21
N ASP A 1040 -45.52 2.96 -49.75
CA ASP A 1040 -46.79 2.27 -50.02
C ASP A 1040 -47.98 3.07 -49.45
N ILE A 1041 -49.20 2.86 -49.96
CA ILE A 1041 -50.38 3.63 -49.57
C ILE A 1041 -50.66 3.53 -48.06
N SER A 1042 -50.36 2.39 -47.44
CA SER A 1042 -50.49 2.14 -45.99
C SER A 1042 -49.50 2.99 -45.20
N SER A 1043 -48.20 2.89 -45.51
CA SER A 1043 -47.13 3.66 -44.88
C SER A 1043 -47.28 5.17 -45.13
N CYS A 1044 -47.60 5.59 -46.36
CA CYS A 1044 -47.72 7.00 -46.73
C CYS A 1044 -48.88 7.70 -46.01
N SER A 1045 -50.06 7.05 -45.95
CA SER A 1045 -51.22 7.62 -45.27
C SER A 1045 -51.08 7.59 -43.74
N THR A 1046 -50.23 6.72 -43.20
CA THR A 1046 -49.84 6.68 -41.78
C THR A 1046 -48.80 7.75 -41.42
N ALA A 1047 -47.79 7.97 -42.28
CA ALA A 1047 -46.77 9.01 -42.09
C ALA A 1047 -47.36 10.44 -42.16
N LEU A 1048 -48.15 10.74 -43.20
CA LEU A 1048 -48.87 12.02 -43.33
C LEU A 1048 -49.74 12.33 -42.11
N TRP A 1049 -50.37 11.29 -41.53
CA TRP A 1049 -51.22 11.41 -40.35
C TRP A 1049 -50.42 11.75 -39.09
N SER A 1050 -49.35 11.00 -38.81
CA SER A 1050 -48.51 11.18 -37.61
C SER A 1050 -47.82 12.55 -37.59
N ILE A 1051 -47.52 13.13 -38.76
CA ILE A 1051 -46.97 14.49 -38.89
C ILE A 1051 -47.99 15.55 -38.46
N LYS A 1052 -49.26 15.46 -38.90
CA LYS A 1052 -50.31 16.40 -38.46
C LYS A 1052 -50.47 16.35 -36.93
N GLU A 1053 -50.49 15.15 -36.35
CA GLU A 1053 -50.55 14.92 -34.90
C GLU A 1053 -49.34 15.51 -34.14
N ALA A 1054 -48.10 15.26 -34.58
CA ALA A 1054 -46.90 15.76 -33.89
C ALA A 1054 -46.80 17.29 -33.93
N VAL A 1055 -47.11 17.92 -35.06
CA VAL A 1055 -47.15 19.40 -35.21
C VAL A 1055 -48.26 20.00 -34.35
N SER A 1056 -49.46 19.41 -34.39
CA SER A 1056 -50.61 19.82 -33.56
C SER A 1056 -50.29 19.77 -32.06
N LYS A 1057 -49.57 18.74 -31.60
CA LYS A 1057 -49.09 18.60 -30.22
C LYS A 1057 -48.09 19.69 -29.84
N ALA A 1058 -47.10 19.99 -30.69
CA ALA A 1058 -46.09 21.02 -30.42
C ALA A 1058 -46.68 22.45 -30.38
N LEU A 1059 -47.69 22.73 -31.22
CA LEU A 1059 -48.49 23.96 -31.18
C LEU A 1059 -49.40 24.05 -29.95
N GLY A 1060 -49.58 22.95 -29.21
CA GLY A 1060 -50.42 22.87 -28.03
C GLY A 1060 -51.94 22.84 -28.33
N LEU A 1061 -52.35 22.63 -29.58
CA LEU A 1061 -53.73 22.83 -30.05
C LEU A 1061 -54.59 21.56 -30.19
N GLY A 1062 -53.98 20.39 -30.36
CA GLY A 1062 -54.72 19.13 -30.52
C GLY A 1062 -55.49 19.01 -31.85
N GLY A 1063 -56.34 17.98 -31.95
CA GLY A 1063 -56.93 17.53 -33.21
C GLY A 1063 -57.95 18.47 -33.89
N SER A 1064 -58.29 19.60 -33.26
CA SER A 1064 -59.25 20.59 -33.80
C SER A 1064 -58.77 21.25 -35.11
N VAL A 1065 -57.45 21.40 -35.27
CA VAL A 1065 -56.82 22.20 -36.34
C VAL A 1065 -56.24 21.34 -37.48
N LEU A 1066 -56.51 20.03 -37.52
CA LEU A 1066 -55.90 19.08 -38.49
C LEU A 1066 -56.20 19.36 -39.98
N LYS A 1067 -57.23 20.17 -40.27
CA LYS A 1067 -57.54 20.69 -41.62
C LYS A 1067 -56.99 22.10 -41.87
N GLU A 1068 -56.57 22.80 -40.83
CA GLU A 1068 -55.85 24.07 -40.94
C GLU A 1068 -54.34 23.86 -41.13
N ILE A 1069 -53.83 22.68 -40.76
CA ILE A 1069 -52.48 22.16 -41.01
C ILE A 1069 -52.47 21.39 -42.33
N GLU A 1070 -51.98 21.99 -43.42
CA GLU A 1070 -51.77 21.31 -44.70
C GLU A 1070 -50.30 20.88 -44.85
N ILE A 1071 -50.03 19.61 -45.12
CA ILE A 1071 -48.68 19.16 -45.51
C ILE A 1071 -48.43 19.61 -46.94
N THR A 1072 -47.33 20.34 -47.13
CA THR A 1072 -46.90 20.83 -48.45
C THR A 1072 -45.69 20.07 -49.00
N ASP A 1073 -44.94 19.36 -48.15
CA ASP A 1073 -43.70 18.65 -48.50
C ASP A 1073 -43.42 17.52 -47.48
N LEU A 1074 -42.91 16.38 -47.93
CA LEU A 1074 -42.83 15.12 -47.14
C LEU A 1074 -41.59 14.28 -47.50
N SER A 1075 -40.91 13.72 -46.50
CA SER A 1075 -39.78 12.80 -46.69
C SER A 1075 -39.79 11.65 -45.65
N PRO A 1076 -38.87 10.66 -45.76
CA PRO A 1076 -38.73 9.59 -44.76
C PRO A 1076 -38.21 10.01 -43.38
N HIS A 1077 -37.66 11.22 -43.22
CA HIS A 1077 -37.00 11.67 -41.97
C HIS A 1077 -37.41 13.06 -41.46
N ASP A 1078 -37.97 13.94 -42.29
CA ASP A 1078 -38.42 15.29 -41.92
C ASP A 1078 -39.62 15.74 -42.82
N ALA A 1079 -40.36 16.81 -42.48
CA ALA A 1079 -41.55 17.26 -43.23
C ALA A 1079 -41.83 18.79 -43.12
N ARG A 1080 -42.80 19.32 -43.89
CA ARG A 1080 -43.23 20.75 -43.85
C ARG A 1080 -44.74 20.94 -43.86
N VAL A 1081 -45.20 22.06 -43.30
CA VAL A 1081 -46.63 22.41 -43.13
C VAL A 1081 -46.94 23.87 -43.43
N ASN A 1082 -48.18 24.14 -43.85
CA ASN A 1082 -48.82 25.46 -43.80
C ASN A 1082 -49.82 25.52 -42.64
N LEU A 1083 -50.02 26.71 -42.05
CA LEU A 1083 -51.02 26.96 -41.01
C LEU A 1083 -52.04 28.00 -41.48
N SER A 1084 -53.30 27.80 -41.14
CA SER A 1084 -54.40 28.74 -41.38
C SER A 1084 -55.27 28.92 -40.12
N GLY A 1085 -56.37 29.67 -40.22
CA GLY A 1085 -57.40 29.76 -39.17
C GLY A 1085 -56.90 30.02 -37.75
N GLN A 1086 -57.30 29.18 -36.81
CA GLN A 1086 -56.95 29.29 -35.39
C GLN A 1086 -55.48 28.93 -35.11
N ALA A 1087 -54.89 28.00 -35.87
CA ALA A 1087 -53.47 27.67 -35.76
C ALA A 1087 -52.55 28.84 -36.15
N LEU A 1088 -52.88 29.57 -37.21
CA LEU A 1088 -52.12 30.75 -37.66
C LEU A 1088 -52.22 31.92 -36.67
N TRP A 1089 -53.37 32.08 -36.00
CA TRP A 1089 -53.56 33.08 -34.93
C TRP A 1089 -52.70 32.79 -33.69
N PHE A 1090 -52.48 31.52 -33.36
CA PHE A 1090 -51.59 31.14 -32.26
C PHE A 1090 -50.11 31.33 -32.62
N TRP A 1091 -49.70 30.90 -33.82
CA TRP A 1091 -48.33 31.06 -34.32
C TRP A 1091 -47.87 32.52 -34.36
N SER A 1092 -48.73 33.42 -34.84
CA SER A 1092 -48.43 34.85 -35.00
C SER A 1092 -48.32 35.66 -33.68
N ARG A 1093 -48.47 35.01 -32.51
CA ARG A 1093 -48.24 35.63 -31.20
C ARG A 1093 -46.87 35.33 -30.59
N LEU A 1094 -46.19 34.27 -31.05
CA LEU A 1094 -44.89 33.85 -30.52
C LEU A 1094 -43.76 34.79 -30.99
N SER A 1095 -42.74 34.98 -30.16
CA SER A 1095 -41.55 35.77 -30.51
C SER A 1095 -40.57 34.93 -31.35
N ASN A 1096 -40.44 35.26 -32.64
CA ASN A 1096 -39.53 34.63 -33.61
C ASN A 1096 -39.63 33.08 -33.68
N PRO A 1097 -40.82 32.50 -33.88
CA PRO A 1097 -41.02 31.05 -33.79
C PRO A 1097 -40.35 30.27 -34.94
N GLN A 1098 -39.64 29.21 -34.59
CA GLN A 1098 -39.09 28.20 -35.51
C GLN A 1098 -39.71 26.84 -35.21
N ILE A 1099 -39.94 26.00 -36.22
CA ILE A 1099 -40.46 24.63 -36.03
C ILE A 1099 -39.57 23.61 -36.76
N HIS A 1100 -39.30 22.50 -36.10
CA HIS A 1100 -38.49 21.37 -36.57
C HIS A 1100 -39.33 20.09 -36.47
N ILE A 1101 -39.26 19.20 -37.45
CA ILE A 1101 -40.06 17.95 -37.49
C ILE A 1101 -39.16 16.80 -37.95
N LYS A 1102 -39.15 15.70 -37.19
CA LYS A 1102 -38.36 14.48 -37.36
C LYS A 1102 -39.26 13.26 -37.54
N LEU A 1103 -38.80 12.25 -38.29
CA LEU A 1103 -39.52 11.02 -38.61
C LEU A 1103 -38.58 9.79 -38.60
N ASN A 1104 -39.10 8.63 -38.20
CA ASN A 1104 -38.41 7.33 -38.18
C ASN A 1104 -39.41 6.21 -38.53
N CYS A 1105 -39.24 5.51 -39.65
CA CYS A 1105 -40.10 4.42 -40.09
C CYS A 1105 -39.38 3.07 -39.99
N GLU A 1106 -40.00 2.11 -39.31
CA GLU A 1106 -39.56 0.72 -39.12
C GLU A 1106 -40.60 -0.23 -39.74
N GLU A 1107 -40.26 -1.51 -39.96
CA GLU A 1107 -41.11 -2.45 -40.73
C GLU A 1107 -42.53 -2.67 -40.16
N GLU A 1108 -42.77 -2.38 -38.87
CA GLU A 1108 -44.11 -2.43 -38.26
C GLU A 1108 -44.70 -1.06 -37.88
N HIS A 1109 -43.88 0.00 -37.71
CA HIS A 1109 -44.33 1.24 -37.06
C HIS A 1109 -43.51 2.50 -37.40
N THR A 1110 -44.11 3.68 -37.23
CA THR A 1110 -43.53 5.00 -37.54
C THR A 1110 -43.58 5.93 -36.33
N LEU A 1111 -42.42 6.48 -35.93
CA LEU A 1111 -42.25 7.53 -34.90
C LEU A 1111 -42.07 8.91 -35.55
N ALA A 1112 -42.68 9.95 -34.98
CA ALA A 1112 -42.52 11.36 -35.34
C ALA A 1112 -42.21 12.21 -34.09
N VAL A 1113 -41.40 13.27 -34.22
CA VAL A 1113 -41.07 14.24 -33.17
C VAL A 1113 -41.05 15.65 -33.76
N ALA A 1114 -41.73 16.61 -33.16
CA ALA A 1114 -41.72 18.01 -33.59
C ALA A 1114 -41.32 18.95 -32.43
N ILE A 1115 -40.51 19.98 -32.69
CA ILE A 1115 -40.00 20.94 -31.69
C ILE A 1115 -40.25 22.36 -32.19
N ILE A 1116 -40.69 23.27 -31.32
CA ILE A 1116 -40.86 24.71 -31.63
C ILE A 1116 -39.96 25.53 -30.72
N LEU A 1117 -39.13 26.43 -31.26
CA LEU A 1117 -38.25 27.33 -30.50
C LEU A 1117 -38.67 28.80 -30.69
N CYS A 1118 -38.40 29.65 -29.69
CA CYS A 1118 -38.79 31.07 -29.65
C CYS A 1118 -37.86 31.91 -28.76
N ASP A 1119 -37.84 33.25 -28.91
CA ASP A 1119 -36.77 34.10 -28.30
C ASP A 1119 -37.14 34.84 -27.00
N ASP A 1120 -38.41 34.85 -26.56
CA ASP A 1120 -38.81 35.47 -25.28
C ASP A 1120 -40.14 34.90 -24.74
N ILE A 1121 -40.27 34.85 -23.41
CA ILE A 1121 -41.40 34.30 -22.65
C ILE A 1121 -42.49 35.36 -22.36
N SER A 1122 -42.24 36.66 -22.53
CA SER A 1122 -43.29 37.71 -22.33
C SER A 1122 -44.55 37.55 -23.20
N LYS A 1123 -44.52 36.65 -24.19
CA LYS A 1123 -45.65 36.23 -25.05
C LYS A 1123 -45.79 34.71 -25.20
N SER A 1124 -45.17 33.88 -24.35
CA SER A 1124 -45.32 32.42 -24.41
C SER A 1124 -46.38 31.90 -23.42
N MET A 1125 -46.87 30.66 -23.63
CA MET A 1125 -48.17 30.19 -23.12
C MET A 1125 -48.38 30.24 -21.59
N PHE A 1126 -47.32 30.33 -20.79
CA PHE A 1126 -47.42 30.24 -19.32
C PHE A 1126 -47.75 31.58 -18.62
N SER A 1127 -47.80 32.72 -19.32
CA SER A 1127 -48.14 34.02 -18.74
C SER A 1127 -49.50 34.57 -19.21
N PHE A 1128 -50.60 33.95 -18.80
CA PHE A 1128 -51.93 34.55 -18.97
C PHE A 1128 -52.18 35.70 -17.99
N SER A 1129 -52.27 36.93 -18.49
CA SER A 1129 -52.76 38.08 -17.71
C SER A 1129 -53.54 39.09 -18.56
N GLN A 1130 -54.85 39.14 -18.31
CA GLN A 1130 -55.72 40.33 -18.34
C GLN A 1130 -55.64 41.31 -19.55
N ALA A 1131 -56.35 40.98 -20.63
CA ALA A 1131 -57.23 41.95 -21.32
C ALA A 1131 -58.37 41.20 -22.05
N ALA A 1132 -59.58 41.76 -22.03
CA ALA A 1132 -60.82 41.08 -22.43
C ALA A 1132 -61.32 41.52 -23.83
N PRO A 1133 -62.47 41.02 -24.36
CA PRO A 1133 -62.68 40.88 -25.81
C PRO A 1133 -63.36 42.07 -26.50
N THR A 1134 -63.15 42.17 -27.82
CA THR A 1134 -63.95 42.99 -28.75
C THR A 1134 -64.25 42.24 -30.06
N THR A 1135 -65.24 41.35 -30.00
CA THR A 1135 -66.22 41.00 -31.07
C THR A 1135 -65.73 40.83 -32.51
N LEU A 1136 -65.80 39.60 -33.02
CA LEU A 1136 -66.25 39.35 -34.41
C LEU A 1136 -67.79 39.17 -34.43
N PRO A 1137 -68.47 39.37 -35.57
CA PRO A 1137 -69.92 39.67 -35.59
C PRO A 1137 -70.81 38.49 -36.04
N ALA A 1138 -72.01 38.45 -35.44
CA ALA A 1138 -73.16 37.58 -35.75
C ALA A 1138 -72.95 36.07 -35.49
#